data_AF-M4BUY8-F1
#
_entry.id   AF-M4BUY8-F1
#
_cell.length_a   1.000
_cell.length_b   1.000
_cell.length_c   1.000
_cell.angle_alpha   90.00
_cell.angle_beta   90.00
_cell.angle_gamma   90.00
#
_symmetry.space_group_name_H-M   'P 1'
#
loop_
_entity.id
_entity.type
_entity.pdbx_description
1 polymer ?
#
loop_
_entity_poly.entity_id
_entity_poly.type
_entity_poly.pdbx_seq_one_letter_code
_entity_poly.pdbx_strand_id
1 'polypeptide(L)'
;MTAIPSDVWTPSIPVIIAAHRLPVRLFKSQEQDSEDTPWQVEWAGNRMIESLNTLSCHELPSERASIKFVGRIPDVDVPLDKRPQVERLLRELNCFPIYLDAQEAKLYYEDYCKQTLWPTFHNVVDVYSPVDVVLDVDVRQQGTPATQSWNPGWQKVAWQAYANVNQQFAHKICELYEQGDIVWVQDYHLLLTPSYIVRKVRAANVGLFLHVPFPSSEVFRTLSMRREILRGMLNVDHIGFHLFEYARHFMSACRRILGLSYKPILRGQLGIDYGGRRVAVTCSHMAIDAQRIEKTLASKDVRDAVVTLRQKYRDKKIFAGCDNVERLKGIPSKMLAFDGFLSRCPDFVGKAVLVQKGIRRRGRVTDYRQSKKEIELAVRAINAKYRDAAGGDVVDYEEVDEFSCKNRVALWRVADVQITTVLRDGLNTTPFEYIATHKNSPGVVITSEFSGSSRLLSGALTVNPWELDQVIDALRDAVYMPMNEREHRRNCDFHFVSANPPRRWARCVLTDIMNARKKEESFVYMGTGFGLDFRLIEVSSQFRKLTDQEVVPGYRASRNRAVFLDYYRTLTPDVSKLTGVGWPDVPLSALATLEQLCKDPRNTVFIVSGCDCDLLTQKFGGVPGLGLVAEHGYFIRPAVLGSNARIGRPWDRHGDLLQAEGGHQRWRAKAEKIIQLYVDRTNGSKLEMRRSAVLFRYGKSDFDFGVLQATELKEHLEGVFEVVYMSIIHVGDSIASAEVNIYSVGYDEHRAGH
;
A
#
# COMPACT_ATOMS: atom_id res chain seq x y z
N MET A 1 36.89 4.39 -20.86
CA MET A 1 36.34 3.58 -19.76
C MET A 1 34.98 4.16 -19.39
N THR A 2 33.94 3.69 -20.08
CA THR A 2 32.55 4.04 -19.83
C THR A 2 32.10 3.34 -18.55
N ALA A 3 31.87 4.12 -17.49
CA ALA A 3 31.34 3.62 -16.23
C ALA A 3 29.96 3.01 -16.49
N ILE A 4 29.82 1.72 -16.25
CA ILE A 4 28.52 1.07 -16.08
C ILE A 4 27.89 1.73 -14.85
N PRO A 5 26.73 2.41 -14.94
CA PRO A 5 26.02 2.81 -13.75
C PRO A 5 25.57 1.51 -13.07
N SER A 6 26.09 1.22 -11.88
CA SER A 6 25.68 0.02 -11.16
C SER A 6 24.23 0.20 -10.70
N ASP A 7 23.28 -0.30 -11.50
CA ASP A 7 21.82 -0.29 -11.26
C ASP A 7 21.38 -1.10 -10.02
N VAL A 8 22.31 -1.49 -9.16
CA VAL A 8 22.10 -2.34 -8.00
C VAL A 8 22.61 -1.63 -6.76
N TRP A 9 21.79 -1.59 -5.71
CA TRP A 9 22.20 -1.01 -4.45
C TRP A 9 23.44 -1.73 -3.90
N THR A 10 24.42 -0.94 -3.45
CA THR A 10 25.62 -1.41 -2.78
C THR A 10 25.63 -0.91 -1.33
N PRO A 11 26.20 -1.68 -0.39
CA PRO A 11 26.29 -1.30 1.03
C PRO A 11 27.06 0.00 1.33
N SER A 12 27.74 0.57 0.34
CA SER A 12 28.36 1.89 0.40
C SER A 12 27.36 3.05 0.46
N ILE A 13 26.11 2.84 0.04
CA ILE A 13 25.05 3.84 0.10
C ILE A 13 24.38 3.76 1.48
N PRO A 14 24.41 4.83 2.30
CA PRO A 14 23.81 4.79 3.63
C PRO A 14 22.29 4.64 3.59
N VAL A 15 21.76 3.96 4.61
CA VAL A 15 20.34 3.65 4.74
C VAL A 15 19.86 3.95 6.14
N ILE A 16 18.76 4.68 6.26
CA ILE A 16 18.06 4.92 7.53
C ILE A 16 16.81 4.04 7.54
N ILE A 17 16.78 3.01 8.39
CA ILE A 17 15.60 2.17 8.59
C ILE A 17 14.78 2.72 9.75
N ALA A 18 13.53 3.09 9.47
CA ALA A 18 12.58 3.53 10.48
C ALA A 18 11.50 2.46 10.70
N ALA A 19 11.40 1.96 11.93
CA ALA A 19 10.41 0.95 12.32
C ALA A 19 9.84 1.26 13.71
N HIS A 20 8.64 0.76 14.01
CA HIS A 20 7.99 1.01 15.30
C HIS A 20 8.88 0.65 16.51
N ARG A 21 9.63 -0.46 16.42
CA ARG A 21 10.54 -0.95 17.47
C ARG A 21 11.96 -1.07 16.94
N LEU A 22 12.94 -0.73 17.77
CA LEU A 22 14.34 -1.00 17.50
C LEU A 22 14.63 -2.51 17.58
N PRO A 23 15.58 -3.02 16.78
CA PRO A 23 15.98 -4.43 16.76
C PRO A 23 16.92 -4.81 17.93
N VAL A 24 16.66 -4.28 19.13
CA VAL A 24 17.53 -4.44 20.31
C VAL A 24 16.71 -4.74 21.55
N ARG A 25 17.31 -5.50 22.47
CA ARG A 25 16.76 -5.82 23.78
C ARG A 25 17.59 -5.07 24.82
N LEU A 26 16.89 -4.31 25.66
CA LEU A 26 17.48 -3.61 26.79
C LEU A 26 17.20 -4.41 28.06
N PHE A 27 18.21 -4.67 28.88
CA PHE A 27 18.05 -5.32 30.19
C PHE A 27 19.06 -4.78 31.20
N LYS A 28 18.79 -4.98 32.50
CA LYS A 28 19.71 -4.68 33.59
C LYS A 28 20.46 -5.96 33.97
N SER A 29 21.75 -5.85 34.30
CA SER A 29 22.54 -6.99 34.78
C SER A 29 21.96 -7.52 36.10
N GLN A 30 21.68 -8.81 36.21
CA GLN A 30 20.97 -9.40 37.35
C GLN A 30 21.80 -9.52 38.64
N GLU A 31 23.06 -9.06 38.68
CA GLU A 31 23.95 -9.31 39.83
C GLU A 31 23.85 -8.29 40.99
N GLN A 32 23.07 -7.22 40.89
CA GLN A 32 22.77 -6.32 42.02
C GLN A 32 21.58 -5.41 41.69
N ASP A 33 20.41 -5.62 42.33
CA ASP A 33 19.25 -4.71 42.31
C ASP A 33 19.53 -3.48 43.20
N SER A 34 20.49 -2.65 42.81
CA SER A 34 20.66 -1.28 43.31
C SER A 34 20.18 -0.29 42.23
N GLU A 35 19.83 0.95 42.60
CA GLU A 35 19.39 1.97 41.62
C GLU A 35 20.44 2.32 40.54
N ASP A 36 21.67 1.81 40.69
CA ASP A 36 22.82 2.11 39.84
C ASP A 36 23.31 0.94 38.96
N THR A 37 22.52 -0.14 38.83
CA THR A 37 22.88 -1.24 37.92
C THR A 37 23.03 -0.75 36.48
N PRO A 38 24.15 -1.04 35.78
CA PRO A 38 24.36 -0.59 34.42
C PRO A 38 23.40 -1.27 33.44
N TRP A 39 22.83 -0.48 32.53
CA TRP A 39 22.05 -0.99 31.41
C TRP A 39 22.93 -1.74 30.42
N GLN A 40 22.43 -2.86 29.91
CA GLN A 40 23.06 -3.62 28.84
C GLN A 40 22.11 -3.72 27.64
N VAL A 41 22.70 -3.71 26.44
CA VAL A 41 21.97 -3.80 25.17
C VAL A 41 22.49 -5.02 24.42
N GLU A 42 21.56 -5.87 24.00
CA GLU A 42 21.84 -6.95 23.06
C GLU A 42 20.99 -6.81 21.80
N TRP A 43 21.49 -7.33 20.68
CA TRP A 43 20.67 -7.44 19.48
C TRP A 43 19.51 -8.40 19.72
N ALA A 44 18.29 -7.93 19.47
CA ALA A 44 17.10 -8.75 19.56
C ALA A 44 16.95 -9.58 18.27
N GLY A 45 17.95 -10.41 17.97
CA GLY A 45 17.99 -11.18 16.74
C GLY A 45 16.97 -12.33 16.71
N ASN A 46 16.47 -12.80 17.86
CA ASN A 46 15.78 -14.09 17.99
C ASN A 46 14.27 -14.06 17.71
N ARG A 47 13.63 -12.89 17.65
CA ARG A 47 12.19 -12.80 17.39
C ARG A 47 11.96 -12.39 15.95
N MET A 48 11.24 -13.22 15.21
CA MET A 48 11.14 -13.02 13.77
C MET A 48 10.35 -11.77 13.36
N ILE A 49 9.50 -11.22 14.24
CA ILE A 49 8.85 -9.91 14.03
C ILE A 49 9.84 -8.75 14.21
N GLU A 50 10.85 -8.89 15.07
CA GLU A 50 11.99 -7.96 15.13
C GLU A 50 12.96 -8.23 13.98
N SER A 51 12.95 -9.45 13.45
CA SER A 51 13.59 -9.85 12.21
C SER A 51 12.69 -9.70 10.97
N LEU A 52 11.55 -9.01 11.04
CA LEU A 52 10.85 -8.50 9.83
C LEU A 52 11.46 -7.14 9.45
N ASN A 53 12.18 -6.50 10.38
CA ASN A 53 13.08 -5.38 10.16
C ASN A 53 14.49 -5.83 9.68
N THR A 54 14.63 -7.05 9.13
CA THR A 54 15.90 -7.71 8.79
C THR A 54 16.67 -7.03 7.65
N LEU A 55 17.36 -5.97 8.01
CA LEU A 55 18.81 -5.99 7.91
C LEU A 55 19.34 -6.48 9.27
N SER A 56 19.41 -7.80 9.48
CA SER A 56 20.03 -8.34 10.69
C SER A 56 21.54 -8.13 10.60
N CYS A 57 22.14 -7.57 11.65
CA CYS A 57 23.58 -7.31 11.80
C CYS A 57 24.48 -8.54 11.56
N HIS A 58 23.94 -9.76 11.67
CA HIS A 58 24.67 -11.00 11.39
C HIS A 58 24.88 -11.27 9.89
N GLU A 59 24.05 -10.68 9.02
CA GLU A 59 24.11 -10.91 7.57
C GLU A 59 25.05 -9.93 6.85
N LEU A 60 25.44 -8.82 7.50
CA LEU A 60 26.33 -7.78 6.96
C LEU A 60 27.48 -7.42 7.95
N PRO A 61 28.32 -8.37 8.41
CA PRO A 61 29.26 -8.13 9.51
C PRO A 61 30.33 -7.06 9.23
N SER A 62 30.70 -6.88 7.96
CA SER A 62 31.79 -5.99 7.51
C SER A 62 31.36 -4.55 7.17
N GLU A 63 30.06 -4.21 7.27
CA GLU A 63 29.47 -3.02 6.62
C GLU A 63 28.70 -2.12 7.62
N ARG A 64 29.12 -2.11 8.90
CA ARG A 64 28.41 -1.44 10.01
C ARG A 64 28.19 0.06 9.84
N ALA A 65 28.99 0.76 9.05
CA ALA A 65 29.01 2.23 9.04
C ALA A 65 27.85 2.89 8.28
N SER A 66 27.11 2.17 7.44
CA SER A 66 26.13 2.79 6.52
C SER A 66 24.66 2.67 6.96
N ILE A 67 24.30 1.75 7.87
CA ILE A 67 22.90 1.52 8.25
C ILE A 67 22.59 2.11 9.64
N LYS A 68 21.61 3.01 9.70
CA LYS A 68 21.10 3.67 10.91
C LYS A 68 19.67 3.16 11.20
N PHE A 69 19.37 2.76 12.43
CA PHE A 69 18.03 2.30 12.85
C PHE A 69 17.33 3.34 13.72
N VAL A 70 16.06 3.64 13.42
CA VAL A 70 15.23 4.58 14.17
C VAL A 70 13.96 3.87 14.65
N GLY A 71 13.68 3.94 15.95
CA GLY A 71 12.51 3.26 16.53
C GLY A 71 12.36 3.42 18.02
N ARG A 72 11.30 2.83 18.60
CA ARG A 72 11.11 2.81 20.06
C ARG A 72 11.87 1.66 20.70
N ILE A 73 12.31 1.85 21.95
CA ILE A 73 12.86 0.76 22.75
C ILE A 73 11.71 -0.16 23.17
N PRO A 74 11.80 -1.48 22.93
CA PRO A 74 10.76 -2.42 23.34
C PRO A 74 10.79 -2.67 24.85
N ASP A 75 9.60 -2.88 25.41
CA ASP A 75 9.36 -3.55 26.69
C ASP A 75 9.97 -2.92 27.96
N VAL A 76 10.59 -1.73 27.88
CA VAL A 76 11.20 -1.02 29.00
C VAL A 76 10.93 0.49 28.91
N ASP A 77 10.53 1.12 30.02
CA ASP A 77 10.50 2.57 30.16
C ASP A 77 11.82 3.05 30.78
N VAL A 78 12.47 4.01 30.12
CA VAL A 78 13.80 4.50 30.51
C VAL A 78 13.63 5.87 31.19
N PRO A 79 13.95 5.99 32.50
CA PRO A 79 13.92 7.24 33.24
C PRO A 79 14.75 8.33 32.55
N LEU A 80 14.28 9.58 32.62
CA LEU A 80 14.87 10.73 31.92
C LEU A 80 16.36 10.91 32.22
N ASP A 81 16.76 10.70 33.47
CA ASP A 81 18.14 10.78 33.98
C ASP A 81 19.05 9.69 33.40
N LYS A 82 18.51 8.51 33.08
CA LYS A 82 19.28 7.39 32.51
C LYS A 82 19.27 7.36 30.96
N ARG A 83 18.45 8.19 30.28
CA ARG A 83 18.39 8.24 28.80
C ARG A 83 19.74 8.51 28.14
N PRO A 84 20.59 9.45 28.62
CA PRO A 84 21.90 9.70 27.98
C PRO A 84 22.82 8.48 27.98
N GLN A 85 22.77 7.67 29.04
CA GLN A 85 23.54 6.43 29.16
C GLN A 85 23.05 5.39 28.13
N VAL A 86 21.73 5.18 28.05
CA VAL A 86 21.12 4.23 27.12
C VAL A 86 21.34 4.66 25.66
N GLU A 87 21.21 5.95 25.35
CA GLU A 87 21.48 6.49 24.01
C GLU A 87 22.93 6.27 23.57
N ARG A 88 23.90 6.36 24.50
CA ARG A 88 25.31 6.07 24.18
C ARG A 88 25.49 4.61 23.78
N LEU A 89 24.92 3.68 24.53
CA LEU A 89 24.96 2.24 24.22
C LEU A 89 24.27 1.92 22.88
N LEU A 90 23.12 2.54 22.62
CA LEU A 90 22.40 2.35 21.37
C LEU A 90 23.13 2.96 20.17
N ARG A 91 23.83 4.08 20.35
CA ARG A 91 24.62 4.72 19.29
C ARG A 91 25.80 3.85 18.83
N GLU A 92 26.40 3.06 19.72
CA GLU A 92 27.42 2.05 19.34
C GLU A 92 26.88 0.98 18.39
N LEU A 93 25.55 0.77 18.39
CA LEU A 93 24.84 -0.15 17.51
C LEU A 93 24.13 0.57 16.34
N ASN A 94 24.42 1.85 16.10
CA ASN A 94 23.71 2.71 15.13
C ASN A 94 22.18 2.71 15.32
N CYS A 95 21.73 2.54 16.56
CA CYS A 95 20.32 2.57 16.94
C CYS A 95 20.00 3.92 17.60
N PHE A 96 18.96 4.57 17.11
CA PHE A 96 18.53 5.89 17.53
C PHE A 96 17.11 5.79 18.12
N PRO A 97 16.98 5.83 19.45
CA PRO A 97 15.69 5.63 20.11
C PRO A 97 14.77 6.83 19.97
N ILE A 98 13.46 6.56 19.97
CA ILE A 98 12.39 7.53 20.16
C ILE A 98 11.67 7.18 21.45
N TYR A 99 11.70 8.12 22.39
CA TYR A 99 10.99 8.01 23.65
C TYR A 99 9.62 8.65 23.52
N LEU A 100 8.58 7.87 23.83
CA LEU A 100 7.20 8.35 23.90
C LEU A 100 6.75 8.29 25.35
N ASP A 101 5.90 9.22 25.77
CA ASP A 101 5.23 9.09 27.05
C ASP A 101 4.25 7.88 27.04
N ALA A 102 3.94 7.33 28.21
CA ALA A 102 3.14 6.12 28.33
C ALA A 102 1.72 6.26 27.76
N GLN A 103 1.13 7.45 27.85
CA GLN A 103 -0.23 7.71 27.39
C GLN A 103 -0.28 7.84 25.86
N GLU A 104 0.61 8.62 25.27
CA GLU A 104 0.81 8.75 23.84
C GLU A 104 1.18 7.41 23.22
N ALA A 105 2.09 6.65 23.85
CA ALA A 105 2.46 5.30 23.42
C ALA A 105 1.25 4.37 23.31
N LYS A 106 0.34 4.44 24.29
CA LYS A 106 -0.90 3.65 24.32
C LYS A 106 -1.87 4.11 23.23
N LEU A 107 -2.17 5.41 23.16
CA LEU A 107 -3.07 5.99 22.17
C LEU A 107 -2.61 5.70 20.72
N TYR A 108 -1.31 5.82 20.47
CA TYR A 108 -0.70 5.53 19.18
C TYR A 108 -0.76 4.03 18.82
N TYR A 109 -0.24 3.18 19.71
CA TYR A 109 -0.02 1.76 19.38
C TYR A 109 -1.23 0.89 19.69
N GLU A 110 -1.73 0.93 20.92
CA GLU A 110 -2.81 0.06 21.36
C GLU A 110 -4.14 0.51 20.75
N ASP A 111 -4.43 1.82 20.77
CA ASP A 111 -5.72 2.33 20.29
C ASP A 111 -5.72 2.53 18.77
N TYR A 112 -4.87 3.40 18.21
CA TYR A 112 -4.93 3.64 16.76
C TYR A 112 -4.40 2.47 15.93
N CYS A 113 -3.17 2.00 16.19
CA CYS A 113 -2.58 0.94 15.37
C CYS A 113 -3.30 -0.41 15.58
N LYS A 114 -3.49 -0.87 16.81
CA LYS A 114 -4.07 -2.19 17.10
C LYS A 114 -5.60 -2.22 17.16
N GLN A 115 -6.29 -1.15 17.55
CA GLN A 115 -7.76 -1.13 17.50
C GLN A 115 -8.34 -0.57 16.20
N THR A 116 -7.65 0.30 15.45
CA THR A 116 -8.22 0.89 14.22
C THR A 116 -7.60 0.32 12.95
N LEU A 117 -6.28 0.41 12.80
CA LEU A 117 -5.61 -0.01 11.56
C LEU A 117 -5.54 -1.54 11.42
N TRP A 118 -5.09 -2.25 12.46
CA TRP A 118 -4.89 -3.70 12.42
C TRP A 118 -6.13 -4.48 11.96
N PRO A 119 -7.34 -4.30 12.53
CA PRO A 119 -8.53 -5.02 12.10
C PRO A 119 -8.91 -4.67 10.66
N THR A 120 -8.90 -3.37 10.33
CA THR A 120 -9.22 -2.89 8.98
C THR A 120 -8.30 -3.53 7.94
N PHE A 121 -6.98 -3.57 8.20
CA PHE A 121 -6.00 -4.14 7.28
C PHE A 121 -6.13 -5.67 7.15
N HIS A 122 -6.72 -6.34 8.14
CA HIS A 122 -7.03 -7.77 8.11
C HIS A 122 -8.49 -8.06 7.69
N ASN A 123 -9.18 -7.10 7.05
CA ASN A 123 -10.57 -7.22 6.60
C ASN A 123 -11.58 -7.51 7.72
N VAL A 124 -11.25 -7.18 8.97
CA VAL A 124 -12.16 -7.25 10.11
C VAL A 124 -12.83 -5.90 10.26
N VAL A 125 -14.13 -5.85 10.00
CA VAL A 125 -14.98 -4.70 10.27
C VAL A 125 -15.94 -5.08 11.39
N ASP A 126 -15.57 -4.76 12.63
CA ASP A 126 -16.44 -4.97 13.78
C ASP A 126 -17.55 -3.91 13.77
N VAL A 127 -18.71 -4.23 13.18
CA VAL A 127 -19.88 -3.32 13.13
C VAL A 127 -20.63 -3.29 14.47
N TYR A 128 -20.61 -4.41 15.21
CA TYR A 128 -21.34 -4.58 16.47
C TYR A 128 -20.44 -5.18 17.54
N SER A 129 -19.90 -4.33 18.42
CA SER A 129 -19.68 -4.75 19.81
C SER A 129 -20.93 -4.38 20.60
N PRO A 130 -21.27 -5.09 21.69
CA PRO A 130 -22.34 -4.67 22.57
C PRO A 130 -22.06 -3.23 22.99
N VAL A 131 -22.83 -2.30 22.43
CA VAL A 131 -22.79 -0.90 22.84
C VAL A 131 -23.33 -0.92 24.26
N ASP A 132 -22.45 -0.92 25.25
CA ASP A 132 -22.82 -0.40 26.56
C ASP A 132 -23.16 1.07 26.30
N VAL A 133 -24.45 1.35 26.12
CA VAL A 133 -24.97 2.70 26.00
C VAL A 133 -24.76 3.36 27.36
N VAL A 134 -23.59 3.96 27.55
CA VAL A 134 -23.31 4.78 28.73
C VAL A 134 -24.16 6.05 28.58
N LEU A 135 -25.34 6.05 29.20
CA LEU A 135 -26.25 7.19 29.25
C LEU A 135 -25.87 8.23 30.30
N ASP A 136 -24.87 7.97 31.15
CA ASP A 136 -24.48 8.89 32.22
C ASP A 136 -23.06 9.44 32.04
N VAL A 137 -22.98 10.76 31.95
CA VAL A 137 -21.78 11.56 31.73
C VAL A 137 -20.88 11.64 33.00
N ASP A 138 -21.30 11.07 34.13
CA ASP A 138 -20.67 11.34 35.44
C ASP A 138 -19.88 10.19 36.08
N VAL A 139 -19.77 9.00 35.47
CA VAL A 139 -18.94 7.91 36.05
C VAL A 139 -17.48 8.02 35.60
N ARG A 140 -16.74 8.92 36.24
CA ARG A 140 -15.28 9.09 36.08
C ARG A 140 -14.41 8.12 36.89
N GLN A 141 -14.92 7.02 37.43
CA GLN A 141 -14.10 6.15 38.30
C GLN A 141 -14.28 4.65 38.07
N GLN A 142 -13.14 4.01 37.79
CA GLN A 142 -12.80 2.62 38.12
C GLN A 142 -13.64 1.49 37.46
N GLY A 143 -13.57 1.43 36.14
CA GLY A 143 -13.84 0.21 35.38
C GLY A 143 -13.52 0.49 33.92
N THR A 144 -12.54 -0.20 33.34
CA THR A 144 -12.30 -0.09 31.89
C THR A 144 -13.51 -0.71 31.20
N PRO A 145 -14.34 0.04 30.46
CA PRO A 145 -15.50 -0.53 29.80
C PRO A 145 -15.02 -1.59 28.80
N ALA A 146 -15.63 -2.77 28.87
CA ALA A 146 -15.45 -3.79 27.85
C ALA A 146 -16.06 -3.24 26.55
N THR A 147 -15.27 -3.24 25.48
CA THR A 147 -15.68 -2.91 24.09
C THR A 147 -15.75 -1.41 23.73
N GLN A 148 -14.65 -0.89 23.16
CA GLN A 148 -14.53 0.48 22.62
C GLN A 148 -14.30 0.48 21.09
N SER A 149 -14.98 -0.37 20.31
CA SER A 149 -14.63 -0.50 18.88
C SER A 149 -15.16 0.64 17.98
N TRP A 150 -16.06 1.51 18.45
CA TRP A 150 -16.48 2.69 17.69
C TRP A 150 -16.91 3.87 18.58
N ASN A 151 -15.95 4.68 19.00
CA ASN A 151 -16.21 6.01 19.57
C ASN A 151 -15.55 7.07 18.65
N PRO A 152 -16.33 7.82 17.86
CA PRO A 152 -15.80 8.84 16.96
C PRO A 152 -14.96 9.92 17.64
N GLY A 153 -15.26 10.25 18.91
CA GLY A 153 -14.46 11.18 19.71
C GLY A 153 -13.11 10.59 20.09
N TRP A 154 -13.09 9.34 20.57
CA TRP A 154 -11.85 8.65 20.94
C TRP A 154 -10.94 8.39 19.74
N GLN A 155 -11.51 8.05 18.58
CA GLN A 155 -10.74 7.89 17.34
C GLN A 155 -10.01 9.17 16.91
N LYS A 156 -10.57 10.35 17.16
CA LYS A 156 -9.89 11.63 16.87
C LYS A 156 -8.67 11.84 17.77
N VAL A 157 -8.79 11.52 19.06
CA VAL A 157 -7.67 11.62 20.02
C VAL A 157 -6.56 10.62 19.66
N ALA A 158 -6.93 9.36 19.39
CA ALA A 158 -5.99 8.33 18.97
C ALA A 158 -5.29 8.69 17.64
N TRP A 159 -6.02 9.27 16.69
CA TRP A 159 -5.46 9.79 15.44
C TRP A 159 -4.45 10.93 15.65
N GLN A 160 -4.74 11.87 16.55
CA GLN A 160 -3.81 12.96 16.87
C GLN A 160 -2.50 12.42 17.46
N ALA A 161 -2.57 11.46 18.38
CA ALA A 161 -1.39 10.76 18.89
C ALA A 161 -0.65 10.04 17.75
N TYR A 162 -1.36 9.38 16.84
CA TYR A 162 -0.74 8.74 15.67
C TYR A 162 0.01 9.71 14.77
N ALA A 163 -0.59 10.86 14.46
CA ALA A 163 0.05 11.91 13.68
C ALA A 163 1.27 12.51 14.42
N ASN A 164 1.18 12.76 15.72
CA ASN A 164 2.28 13.32 16.52
C ASN A 164 3.48 12.36 16.59
N VAL A 165 3.24 11.08 16.85
CA VAL A 165 4.31 10.08 16.86
C VAL A 165 4.95 9.96 15.48
N ASN A 166 4.18 9.92 14.39
CA ASN A 166 4.73 9.91 13.03
C ASN A 166 5.59 11.14 12.73
N GLN A 167 5.23 12.30 13.28
CA GLN A 167 6.02 13.54 13.20
C GLN A 167 7.32 13.47 14.00
N GLN A 168 7.30 12.90 15.21
CA GLN A 168 8.50 12.67 16.02
C GLN A 168 9.49 11.73 15.31
N PHE A 169 8.99 10.66 14.69
CA PHE A 169 9.78 9.77 13.83
C PHE A 169 10.42 10.52 12.67
N ALA A 170 9.64 11.31 11.93
CA ALA A 170 10.16 12.09 10.81
C ALA A 170 11.20 13.12 11.27
N HIS A 171 11.01 13.76 12.43
CA HIS A 171 12.00 14.68 12.99
C HIS A 171 13.32 13.98 13.25
N LYS A 172 13.28 12.82 13.90
CA LYS A 172 14.49 12.06 14.21
C LYS A 172 15.22 11.59 12.96
N ILE A 173 14.48 11.16 11.94
CA ILE A 173 15.05 10.79 10.64
C ILE A 173 15.73 12.00 9.98
N CYS A 174 15.08 13.17 9.99
CA CYS A 174 15.66 14.39 9.40
C CYS A 174 16.92 14.87 10.15
N GLU A 175 17.02 14.65 11.46
CA GLU A 175 18.26 14.94 12.23
C GLU A 175 19.44 14.06 11.80
N LEU A 176 19.16 12.83 11.35
CA LEU A 176 20.17 11.82 11.01
C LEU A 176 20.49 11.77 9.51
N TYR A 177 19.65 12.41 8.69
CA TYR A 177 19.69 12.34 7.24
C TYR A 177 20.87 13.14 6.68
N GLU A 178 21.67 12.47 5.85
CA GLU A 178 22.71 13.09 5.03
C GLU A 178 22.30 13.04 3.55
N GLN A 179 22.84 13.95 2.73
CA GLN A 179 22.46 14.02 1.32
C GLN A 179 22.89 12.74 0.58
N GLY A 180 21.92 12.05 0.00
CA GLY A 180 22.13 10.78 -0.70
C GLY A 180 21.69 9.54 0.10
N ASP A 181 21.33 9.70 1.37
CA ASP A 181 20.81 8.61 2.20
C ASP A 181 19.48 8.08 1.66
N ILE A 182 19.29 6.76 1.74
CA ILE A 182 17.99 6.13 1.49
C ILE A 182 17.23 6.02 2.81
N VAL A 183 16.02 6.55 2.86
CA VAL A 183 15.13 6.39 4.02
C VAL A 183 14.16 5.25 3.74
N TRP A 184 14.19 4.22 4.57
CA TRP A 184 13.32 3.05 4.44
C TRP A 184 12.38 2.91 5.64
N VAL A 185 11.11 3.27 5.44
CA VAL A 185 10.06 3.24 6.45
C VAL A 185 9.33 1.89 6.43
N GLN A 186 9.10 1.32 7.62
CA GLN A 186 8.52 -0.02 7.78
C GLN A 186 7.12 0.02 8.40
N ASP A 187 6.19 -0.65 7.70
CA ASP A 187 4.89 -1.11 8.17
C ASP A 187 3.84 -0.02 8.50
N TYR A 188 2.62 -0.46 8.82
CA TYR A 188 1.43 0.39 9.01
C TYR A 188 1.49 1.39 10.18
N HIS A 189 2.50 1.29 11.05
CA HIS A 189 2.67 2.20 12.17
C HIS A 189 3.14 3.60 11.74
N LEU A 190 3.86 3.69 10.62
CA LEU A 190 4.57 4.89 10.18
C LEU A 190 4.08 5.43 8.82
N LEU A 191 2.79 5.25 8.50
CA LEU A 191 2.23 5.60 7.17
C LEU A 191 2.24 7.11 6.88
N LEU A 192 2.31 7.97 7.91
CA LEU A 192 2.36 9.43 7.75
C LEU A 192 3.78 9.99 7.79
N THR A 193 4.75 9.24 8.32
CA THR A 193 6.15 9.65 8.42
C THR A 193 6.73 10.17 7.09
N PRO A 194 6.48 9.55 5.92
CA PRO A 194 6.95 10.08 4.64
C PRO A 194 6.50 11.51 4.33
N SER A 195 5.23 11.84 4.62
CA SER A 195 4.70 13.20 4.43
C SER A 195 5.45 14.24 5.25
N TYR A 196 5.88 13.89 6.46
CA TYR A 196 6.62 14.82 7.32
C TYR A 196 8.09 14.94 6.92
N ILE A 197 8.71 13.86 6.44
CA ILE A 197 10.09 13.88 5.92
C ILE A 197 10.18 14.82 4.72
N VAL A 198 9.33 14.60 3.71
CA VAL A 198 9.41 15.33 2.43
C VAL A 198 9.12 16.83 2.58
N ARG A 199 8.43 17.25 3.66
CA ARG A 199 8.27 18.68 4.00
C ARG A 199 9.58 19.35 4.41
N LYS A 200 10.44 18.63 5.14
CA LYS A 200 11.73 19.13 5.61
C LYS A 200 12.83 18.88 4.57
N VAL A 201 12.85 17.69 3.97
CA VAL A 201 13.86 17.23 3.03
C VAL A 201 13.18 16.74 1.75
N ARG A 202 12.96 17.66 0.79
CA ARG A 202 12.25 17.36 -0.46
C ARG A 202 12.99 16.36 -1.36
N ALA A 203 14.32 16.40 -1.30
CA ALA A 203 15.26 15.56 -2.04
C ALA A 203 15.34 14.11 -1.53
N ALA A 204 14.85 13.82 -0.33
CA ALA A 204 15.04 12.52 0.31
C ALA A 204 14.48 11.40 -0.56
N ASN A 205 15.26 10.33 -0.74
CA ASN A 205 14.80 9.11 -1.38
C ASN A 205 14.10 8.23 -0.34
N VAL A 206 12.77 8.17 -0.40
CA VAL A 206 11.96 7.53 0.64
C VAL A 206 11.26 6.29 0.08
N GLY A 207 11.46 5.16 0.74
CA GLY A 207 10.73 3.91 0.52
C GLY A 207 9.81 3.57 1.68
N LEU A 208 8.65 2.98 1.40
CA LEU A 208 7.75 2.37 2.39
C LEU A 208 7.56 0.88 2.06
N PHE A 209 7.61 0.00 3.05
CA PHE A 209 7.27 -1.41 2.86
C PHE A 209 6.20 -1.85 3.86
N LEU A 210 5.12 -2.47 3.39
CA LEU A 210 4.04 -2.99 4.24
C LEU A 210 4.16 -4.49 4.46
N HIS A 211 4.21 -4.89 5.74
CA HIS A 211 4.30 -6.30 6.12
C HIS A 211 2.92 -6.93 6.39
N VAL A 212 1.96 -6.09 6.78
CA VAL A 212 0.55 -6.48 6.90
C VAL A 212 -0.15 -6.54 5.53
N PRO A 213 -1.25 -7.29 5.40
CA PRO A 213 -2.10 -7.23 4.21
C PRO A 213 -2.63 -5.82 3.97
N PHE A 214 -2.90 -5.47 2.72
CA PHE A 214 -3.66 -4.26 2.40
C PHE A 214 -5.12 -4.64 2.10
N PRO A 215 -6.10 -3.99 2.74
CA PRO A 215 -7.50 -4.39 2.64
C PRO A 215 -8.14 -3.91 1.34
N SER A 216 -9.28 -4.51 0.97
CA SER A 216 -10.03 -4.06 -0.20
C SER A 216 -10.43 -2.58 -0.07
N SER A 217 -10.68 -1.91 -1.20
CA SER A 217 -11.12 -0.50 -1.18
C SER A 217 -12.44 -0.30 -0.44
N GLU A 218 -13.26 -1.33 -0.26
CA GLU A 218 -14.53 -1.26 0.48
C GLU A 218 -14.27 -1.19 1.98
N VAL A 219 -13.44 -2.10 2.48
CA VAL A 219 -13.03 -2.10 3.88
C VAL A 219 -12.19 -0.86 4.19
N PHE A 220 -11.25 -0.48 3.32
CA PHE A 220 -10.43 0.71 3.54
C PHE A 220 -11.25 2.00 3.61
N ARG A 221 -12.43 2.06 2.96
CA ARG A 221 -13.33 3.22 3.05
C ARG A 221 -13.97 3.40 4.43
N THR A 222 -13.97 2.38 5.30
CA THR A 222 -14.51 2.52 6.66
C THR A 222 -13.64 3.43 7.54
N LEU A 223 -12.37 3.63 7.19
CA LEU A 223 -11.46 4.53 7.90
C LEU A 223 -11.87 6.00 7.68
N SER A 224 -12.03 6.72 8.79
CA SER A 224 -12.33 8.16 8.80
C SER A 224 -11.24 8.98 8.10
N MET A 225 -9.96 8.67 8.38
CA MET A 225 -8.78 9.40 7.88
C MET A 225 -8.13 8.72 6.66
N ARG A 226 -8.95 8.05 5.84
CA ARG A 226 -8.50 7.25 4.68
C ARG A 226 -7.70 8.06 3.63
N ARG A 227 -8.06 9.33 3.41
CA ARG A 227 -7.41 10.18 2.40
C ARG A 227 -6.02 10.59 2.87
N GLU A 228 -5.89 10.95 4.13
CA GLU A 228 -4.68 11.38 4.80
C GLU A 228 -3.66 10.24 4.84
N ILE A 229 -4.10 9.03 5.17
CA ILE A 229 -3.26 7.82 5.16
C ILE A 229 -2.74 7.56 3.74
N LEU A 230 -3.60 7.52 2.72
CA LEU A 230 -3.17 7.27 1.34
C LEU A 230 -2.21 8.35 0.82
N ARG A 231 -2.46 9.62 1.13
CA ARG A 231 -1.54 10.72 0.79
C ARG A 231 -0.20 10.59 1.52
N GLY A 232 -0.24 10.15 2.78
CA GLY A 232 0.92 9.74 3.57
C GLY A 232 1.79 8.74 2.83
N MET A 233 1.16 7.65 2.40
CA MET A 233 1.80 6.57 1.66
C MET A 233 2.35 7.03 0.30
N LEU A 234 1.65 7.91 -0.42
CA LEU A 234 2.04 8.39 -1.76
C LEU A 234 3.11 9.50 -1.75
N ASN A 235 3.51 10.00 -0.59
CA ASN A 235 4.63 10.95 -0.46
C ASN A 235 6.00 10.26 -0.45
N VAL A 236 6.06 8.96 -0.72
CA VAL A 236 7.30 8.21 -0.98
C VAL A 236 7.66 8.21 -2.47
N ASP A 237 8.83 7.67 -2.78
CA ASP A 237 9.27 7.35 -4.14
C ASP A 237 8.94 5.89 -4.51
N HIS A 238 8.96 5.00 -3.52
CA HIS A 238 8.70 3.57 -3.69
C HIS A 238 7.83 2.97 -2.57
N ILE A 239 6.86 2.12 -2.93
CA ILE A 239 6.03 1.32 -1.99
C ILE A 239 6.17 -0.17 -2.32
N GLY A 240 6.55 -0.99 -1.34
CA GLY A 240 6.65 -2.43 -1.47
C GLY A 240 5.58 -3.20 -0.69
N PHE A 241 5.14 -4.32 -1.26
CA PHE A 241 4.23 -5.29 -0.64
C PHE A 241 4.75 -6.73 -0.76
N HIS A 242 4.29 -7.64 0.10
CA HIS A 242 4.63 -9.07 -0.01
C HIS A 242 3.95 -9.77 -1.18
N LEU A 243 2.69 -9.43 -1.47
CA LEU A 243 1.88 -10.10 -2.48
C LEU A 243 1.23 -9.10 -3.45
N PHE A 244 1.05 -9.52 -4.70
CA PHE A 244 0.38 -8.73 -5.73
C PHE A 244 -1.07 -8.39 -5.37
N GLU A 245 -1.78 -9.27 -4.66
CA GLU A 245 -3.13 -9.01 -4.15
C GLU A 245 -3.17 -7.73 -3.32
N TYR A 246 -2.19 -7.54 -2.43
CA TYR A 246 -2.12 -6.38 -1.53
C TYR A 246 -1.81 -5.10 -2.32
N ALA A 247 -0.84 -5.16 -3.24
CA ALA A 247 -0.53 -4.04 -4.13
C ALA A 247 -1.74 -3.63 -4.99
N ARG A 248 -2.48 -4.61 -5.53
CA ARG A 248 -3.71 -4.38 -6.30
C ARG A 248 -4.78 -3.67 -5.48
N HIS A 249 -4.99 -4.09 -4.23
CA HIS A 249 -5.95 -3.44 -3.35
C HIS A 249 -5.54 -2.00 -3.01
N PHE A 250 -4.25 -1.75 -2.78
CA PHE A 250 -3.73 -0.40 -2.59
C PHE A 250 -3.95 0.49 -3.81
N MET A 251 -3.61 0.03 -5.02
CA MET A 251 -3.86 0.78 -6.25
C MET A 251 -5.34 1.07 -6.48
N SER A 252 -6.21 0.09 -6.22
CA SER A 252 -7.67 0.26 -6.28
C SER A 252 -8.16 1.30 -5.27
N ALA A 253 -7.62 1.30 -4.04
CA ALA A 253 -7.94 2.31 -3.03
C ALA A 253 -7.47 3.72 -3.45
N CYS A 254 -6.25 3.88 -3.98
CA CYS A 254 -5.75 5.14 -4.54
C CYS A 254 -6.64 5.64 -5.69
N ARG A 255 -7.02 4.75 -6.62
CA ARG A 255 -7.88 5.06 -7.76
C ARG A 255 -9.28 5.51 -7.30
N ARG A 256 -9.95 4.72 -6.46
CA ARG A 256 -11.33 5.00 -6.02
C ARG A 256 -11.46 6.17 -5.05
N ILE A 257 -10.48 6.39 -4.16
CA ILE A 257 -10.58 7.41 -3.09
C ILE A 257 -9.94 8.74 -3.51
N LEU A 258 -8.84 8.70 -4.27
CA LEU A 258 -8.08 9.88 -4.67
C LEU A 258 -8.23 10.23 -6.17
N GLY A 259 -8.83 9.35 -6.98
CA GLY A 259 -9.01 9.58 -8.42
C GLY A 259 -7.71 9.46 -9.21
N LEU A 260 -6.76 8.63 -8.74
CA LEU A 260 -5.43 8.50 -9.36
C LEU A 260 -5.42 7.39 -10.42
N SER A 261 -4.67 7.62 -11.50
CA SER A 261 -4.34 6.59 -12.48
C SER A 261 -3.07 5.85 -12.08
N TYR A 262 -3.04 4.55 -12.37
CA TYR A 262 -1.81 3.77 -12.32
C TYR A 262 -1.53 3.15 -13.70
N LYS A 263 -0.25 3.02 -14.03
CA LYS A 263 0.23 2.45 -15.30
C LYS A 263 1.38 1.49 -15.02
N PRO A 264 1.58 0.46 -15.85
CA PRO A 264 2.80 -0.34 -15.79
C PRO A 264 4.02 0.54 -16.09
N ILE A 265 5.11 0.30 -15.37
CA ILE A 265 6.43 0.90 -15.57
C ILE A 265 7.33 -0.14 -16.25
N LEU A 266 8.45 0.30 -16.80
CA LEU A 266 9.59 -0.53 -17.15
C LEU A 266 9.95 -1.52 -16.02
N ARG A 267 10.53 -2.67 -16.40
CA ARG A 267 10.98 -3.74 -15.49
C ARG A 267 9.85 -4.47 -14.73
N GLY A 268 8.63 -4.46 -15.24
CA GLY A 268 7.50 -5.19 -14.64
C GLY A 268 6.99 -4.59 -13.34
N GLN A 269 7.38 -3.35 -13.03
CA GLN A 269 6.89 -2.61 -11.87
C GLN A 269 5.59 -1.88 -12.20
N LEU A 270 4.87 -1.45 -11.17
CA LEU A 270 3.66 -0.64 -11.31
C LEU A 270 3.93 0.79 -10.86
N GLY A 271 3.22 1.76 -11.42
CA GLY A 271 3.41 3.18 -11.15
C GLY A 271 2.12 3.89 -10.89
N ILE A 272 2.06 4.65 -9.80
CA ILE A 272 0.95 5.56 -9.52
C ILE A 272 1.41 6.99 -9.83
N ASP A 273 0.70 7.66 -10.73
CA ASP A 273 0.97 9.06 -11.04
C ASP A 273 0.35 9.94 -9.95
N TYR A 274 1.18 10.65 -9.17
CA TYR A 274 0.75 11.48 -8.05
C TYR A 274 1.56 12.77 -7.97
N GLY A 275 0.89 13.91 -8.21
CA GLY A 275 1.54 15.23 -8.17
C GLY A 275 2.58 15.41 -9.28
N GLY A 276 2.37 14.85 -10.47
CA GLY A 276 3.37 14.87 -11.54
C GLY A 276 4.56 13.93 -11.31
N ARG A 277 4.67 13.32 -10.12
CA ARG A 277 5.63 12.25 -9.81
C ARG A 277 5.05 10.89 -10.14
N ARG A 278 5.93 9.94 -10.37
CA ARG A 278 5.56 8.53 -10.45
C ARG A 278 6.06 7.78 -9.23
N VAL A 279 5.13 7.30 -8.40
CA VAL A 279 5.43 6.46 -7.24
C VAL A 279 5.53 5.01 -7.71
N ALA A 280 6.69 4.39 -7.54
CA ALA A 280 6.91 3.00 -7.91
C ALA A 280 6.25 2.06 -6.90
N VAL A 281 5.58 1.01 -7.38
CA VAL A 281 4.93 -0.02 -6.58
C VAL A 281 5.50 -1.37 -6.98
N THR A 282 6.05 -2.10 -6.01
CA THR A 282 6.68 -3.42 -6.23
C THR A 282 6.10 -4.48 -5.30
N CYS A 283 6.23 -5.73 -5.73
CA CYS A 283 5.91 -6.90 -4.93
C CYS A 283 7.20 -7.69 -4.73
N SER A 284 7.59 -7.91 -3.48
CA SER A 284 8.83 -8.62 -3.13
C SER A 284 8.57 -9.60 -2.01
N HIS A 285 9.00 -10.85 -2.21
CA HIS A 285 8.78 -11.94 -1.28
C HIS A 285 9.97 -12.10 -0.34
N MET A 286 9.68 -12.42 0.91
CA MET A 286 10.69 -12.68 1.93
C MET A 286 10.44 -14.06 2.54
N ALA A 287 11.49 -14.88 2.65
CA ALA A 287 11.45 -16.10 3.45
C ALA A 287 12.28 -15.89 4.74
N ILE A 288 13.05 -16.89 5.15
CA ILE A 288 13.87 -16.83 6.36
C ILE A 288 15.33 -17.15 6.04
N ASP A 289 16.24 -16.84 6.97
CA ASP A 289 17.61 -17.30 6.89
C ASP A 289 17.72 -18.77 7.32
N ALA A 290 17.68 -19.67 6.33
CA ALA A 290 17.83 -21.10 6.55
C ALA A 290 19.18 -21.47 7.20
N GLN A 291 20.28 -20.77 6.88
CA GLN A 291 21.60 -21.08 7.43
C GLN A 291 21.65 -20.78 8.93
N ARG A 292 21.00 -19.70 9.37
CA ARG A 292 20.88 -19.38 10.79
C ARG A 292 20.06 -20.43 11.55
N ILE A 293 18.97 -20.93 10.97
CA ILE A 293 18.19 -22.01 11.58
C ILE A 293 19.02 -23.29 11.67
N GLU A 294 19.79 -23.64 10.63
CA GLU A 294 20.71 -24.80 10.66
C GLU A 294 21.76 -24.66 11.77
N LYS A 295 22.38 -23.48 11.94
CA LYS A 295 23.33 -23.20 13.03
C LYS A 295 22.67 -23.33 14.40
N THR A 296 21.46 -22.81 14.55
CA THR A 296 20.69 -22.88 15.81
C THR A 296 20.33 -24.33 16.15
N LEU A 297 19.91 -25.11 15.15
CA LEU A 297 19.62 -26.53 15.27
C LEU A 297 20.86 -27.35 15.70
N ALA A 298 22.04 -26.94 15.26
CA ALA A 298 23.30 -27.57 15.64
C ALA A 298 23.78 -27.24 17.07
N SER A 299 23.18 -26.26 17.76
CA SER A 299 23.59 -25.89 19.13
C SER A 299 23.24 -26.97 20.17
N LYS A 300 24.05 -27.10 21.23
CA LYS A 300 23.87 -28.13 22.27
C LYS A 300 22.52 -28.00 22.96
N ASP A 301 22.15 -26.80 23.40
CA ASP A 301 20.88 -26.52 24.08
C ASP A 301 19.66 -27.02 23.27
N VAL A 302 19.69 -26.81 21.95
CA VAL A 302 18.59 -27.22 21.06
C VAL A 302 18.57 -28.73 20.87
N ARG A 303 19.73 -29.39 20.75
CA ARG A 303 19.78 -30.87 20.68
C ARG A 303 19.24 -31.51 21.95
N ASP A 304 19.63 -31.00 23.11
CA ASP A 304 19.17 -31.50 24.41
C ASP A 304 17.64 -31.28 24.58
N ALA A 305 17.13 -30.13 24.12
CA ALA A 305 15.69 -29.86 24.08
C ALA A 305 14.94 -30.79 23.11
N VAL A 306 15.51 -31.08 21.92
CA VAL A 306 14.95 -32.02 20.94
C VAL A 306 14.85 -33.43 21.52
N VAL A 307 15.89 -33.90 22.23
CA VAL A 307 15.89 -35.21 22.90
C VAL A 307 14.81 -35.26 23.97
N THR A 308 14.73 -34.23 24.82
CA THR A 308 13.71 -34.13 25.87
C THR A 308 12.29 -34.15 25.30
N LEU A 309 12.03 -33.38 24.23
CA LEU A 309 10.72 -33.34 23.58
C LEU A 309 10.35 -34.68 22.90
N ARG A 310 11.32 -35.36 22.26
CA ARG A 310 11.09 -36.69 21.68
C ARG A 310 10.81 -37.74 22.74
N GLN A 311 11.45 -37.65 23.91
CA GLN A 311 11.17 -38.53 25.04
C GLN A 311 9.77 -38.27 25.62
N LYS A 312 9.37 -37.00 25.74
CA LYS A 312 8.05 -36.59 26.24
C LYS A 312 6.90 -37.14 25.40
N TYR A 313 7.03 -37.13 24.07
CA TYR A 313 5.98 -37.58 23.14
C TYR A 313 6.37 -38.87 22.41
N ARG A 314 7.05 -39.79 23.11
CA ARG A 314 7.52 -41.05 22.53
C ARG A 314 6.38 -41.82 21.88
N ASP A 315 6.65 -42.40 20.70
CA ASP A 315 5.72 -43.22 19.90
C ASP A 315 4.42 -42.51 19.46
N LYS A 316 4.38 -41.17 19.56
CA LYS A 316 3.27 -40.34 19.08
C LYS A 316 3.64 -39.55 17.83
N LYS A 317 2.65 -39.33 16.96
CA LYS A 317 2.68 -38.37 15.86
C LYS A 317 2.41 -36.96 16.38
N ILE A 318 3.33 -36.04 16.10
CA ILE A 318 3.36 -34.72 16.72
C ILE A 318 2.89 -33.68 15.71
N PHE A 319 1.72 -33.11 15.97
CA PHE A 319 1.23 -31.92 15.29
C PHE A 319 1.64 -30.70 16.11
N ALA A 320 2.27 -29.70 15.48
CA ALA A 320 2.73 -28.51 16.19
C ALA A 320 2.17 -27.20 15.62
N GLY A 321 1.77 -26.32 16.53
CA GLY A 321 1.37 -24.95 16.25
C GLY A 321 2.02 -23.97 17.23
N CYS A 322 2.35 -22.78 16.74
CA CYS A 322 2.90 -21.70 17.53
C CYS A 322 2.34 -20.38 17.00
N ASP A 323 1.43 -19.79 17.75
CA ASP A 323 0.62 -18.66 17.31
C ASP A 323 0.43 -17.66 18.46
N ASN A 324 0.25 -16.38 18.12
CA ASN A 324 -0.20 -15.40 19.10
C ASN A 324 -1.63 -15.74 19.53
N VAL A 325 -1.96 -15.53 20.80
CA VAL A 325 -3.33 -15.74 21.31
C VAL A 325 -4.22 -14.58 20.83
N GLU A 326 -4.71 -14.69 19.60
CA GLU A 326 -5.61 -13.73 18.97
C GLU A 326 -6.59 -14.45 18.03
N ARG A 327 -7.77 -13.86 17.83
CA ARG A 327 -8.87 -14.48 17.09
C ARG A 327 -8.50 -14.77 15.62
N LEU A 328 -7.72 -13.89 15.00
CA LEU A 328 -7.26 -14.03 13.63
C LEU A 328 -6.34 -15.23 13.39
N LYS A 329 -5.70 -15.80 14.44
CA LYS A 329 -4.86 -16.99 14.29
C LYS A 329 -5.64 -18.29 14.19
N GLY A 330 -6.96 -18.27 14.44
CA GLY A 330 -7.82 -19.44 14.24
C GLY A 330 -7.41 -20.66 15.09
N ILE A 331 -6.83 -20.44 16.28
CA ILE A 331 -6.45 -21.52 17.20
C ILE A 331 -7.67 -22.36 17.61
N PRO A 332 -8.86 -21.79 17.93
CA PRO A 332 -10.04 -22.61 18.23
C PRO A 332 -10.42 -23.56 17.08
N SER A 333 -10.42 -23.08 15.84
CA SER A 333 -10.69 -23.92 14.66
C SER A 333 -9.71 -25.09 14.54
N LYS A 334 -8.43 -24.86 14.88
CA LYS A 334 -7.40 -25.90 14.92
C LYS A 334 -7.72 -26.98 15.95
N MET A 335 -8.17 -26.59 17.15
CA MET A 335 -8.54 -27.52 18.22
C MET A 335 -9.74 -28.38 17.80
N LEU A 336 -10.77 -27.75 17.24
CA LEU A 336 -11.96 -28.46 16.75
C LEU A 336 -11.63 -29.42 15.60
N ALA A 337 -10.74 -29.02 14.68
CA ALA A 337 -10.31 -29.89 13.60
C ALA A 337 -9.56 -31.12 14.14
N PHE A 338 -8.77 -30.95 15.20
CA PHE A 338 -8.09 -32.06 15.84
C PHE A 338 -9.06 -33.01 16.55
N ASP A 339 -10.11 -32.51 17.20
CA ASP A 339 -11.20 -33.35 17.75
C ASP A 339 -11.91 -34.15 16.64
N GLY A 340 -12.22 -33.50 15.52
CA GLY A 340 -12.82 -34.15 14.35
C GLY A 340 -11.92 -35.22 13.74
N PHE A 341 -10.61 -34.96 13.67
CA PHE A 341 -9.60 -35.93 13.21
C PHE A 341 -9.57 -37.17 14.11
N LEU A 342 -9.51 -36.99 15.43
CA LEU A 342 -9.52 -38.12 16.38
C LEU A 342 -10.83 -38.91 16.34
N SER A 343 -11.96 -38.22 16.11
CA SER A 343 -13.27 -38.87 15.95
C SER A 343 -13.35 -39.71 14.67
N ARG A 344 -12.82 -39.21 13.54
CA ARG A 344 -12.83 -39.92 12.24
C ARG A 344 -11.76 -40.99 12.11
N CYS A 345 -10.64 -40.84 12.81
CA CYS A 345 -9.53 -41.79 12.79
C CYS A 345 -9.21 -42.30 14.21
N PRO A 346 -10.06 -43.20 14.77
CA PRO A 346 -9.87 -43.71 16.13
C PRO A 346 -8.51 -44.38 16.37
N ASP A 347 -7.87 -44.93 15.31
CA ASP A 347 -6.56 -45.58 15.37
C ASP A 347 -5.43 -44.67 15.86
N PHE A 348 -5.61 -43.35 15.78
CA PHE A 348 -4.67 -42.34 16.24
C PHE A 348 -4.93 -41.81 17.65
N VAL A 349 -6.02 -42.23 18.30
CA VAL A 349 -6.24 -41.93 19.73
C VAL A 349 -5.11 -42.60 20.53
N GLY A 350 -4.40 -41.81 21.34
CA GLY A 350 -3.20 -42.24 22.07
C GLY A 350 -1.90 -42.24 21.25
N LYS A 351 -1.98 -42.27 19.90
CA LYS A 351 -0.83 -42.24 18.99
C LYS A 351 -0.59 -40.88 18.32
N ALA A 352 -1.45 -39.89 18.53
CA ALA A 352 -1.29 -38.53 18.03
C ALA A 352 -1.37 -37.52 19.18
N VAL A 353 -0.63 -36.42 19.06
CA VAL A 353 -0.66 -35.30 20.00
C VAL A 353 -0.58 -33.97 19.26
N LEU A 354 -1.41 -33.01 19.66
CA LEU A 354 -1.34 -31.63 19.22
C LEU A 354 -0.61 -30.79 20.27
N VAL A 355 0.57 -30.28 19.92
CA VAL A 355 1.36 -29.37 20.73
C VAL A 355 1.13 -27.94 20.24
N GLN A 356 0.37 -27.16 21.00
CA GLN A 356 0.08 -25.76 20.68
C GLN A 356 0.74 -24.83 21.69
N LYS A 357 1.63 -23.96 21.22
CA LYS A 357 2.16 -22.85 22.03
C LYS A 357 1.39 -21.57 21.71
N GLY A 358 0.83 -20.95 22.75
CA GLY A 358 0.15 -19.66 22.68
C GLY A 358 1.07 -18.54 23.16
N ILE A 359 1.40 -17.57 22.30
CA ILE A 359 2.24 -16.43 22.69
C ILE A 359 1.35 -15.30 23.21
N ARG A 360 1.55 -14.88 24.46
CA ARG A 360 0.89 -13.73 25.05
C ARG A 360 1.55 -12.43 24.55
N ARG A 361 0.92 -11.75 23.58
CA ARG A 361 1.35 -10.41 23.15
C ARG A 361 0.38 -9.33 23.58
N ARG A 362 0.92 -8.13 23.86
CA ARG A 362 0.11 -6.91 23.97
C ARG A 362 -0.59 -6.66 22.64
N GLY A 363 -1.90 -6.82 22.63
CA GLY A 363 -2.79 -6.65 21.48
C GLY A 363 -4.15 -6.14 21.94
N ARG A 364 -5.20 -6.40 21.18
CA ARG A 364 -6.57 -6.10 21.62
C ARG A 364 -6.92 -6.96 22.84
N VAL A 365 -7.06 -6.32 24.00
CA VAL A 365 -7.29 -6.99 25.28
C VAL A 365 -8.56 -7.85 25.25
N THR A 366 -9.60 -7.38 24.56
CA THR A 366 -10.87 -8.10 24.37
C THR A 366 -10.66 -9.39 23.58
N ASP A 367 -10.02 -9.30 22.42
CA ASP A 367 -9.82 -10.42 21.50
C ASP A 367 -8.95 -11.49 22.17
N TYR A 368 -7.92 -11.06 22.90
CA TYR A 368 -7.06 -11.94 23.67
C TYR A 368 -7.85 -12.69 24.75
N ARG A 369 -8.62 -11.98 25.60
CA ARG A 369 -9.40 -12.60 26.69
C ARG A 369 -10.45 -13.58 26.15
N GLN A 370 -11.14 -13.22 25.09
CA GLN A 370 -12.13 -14.10 24.46
C GLN A 370 -11.47 -15.34 23.85
N SER A 371 -10.43 -15.14 23.03
CA SER A 371 -9.72 -16.25 22.39
C SER A 371 -9.13 -17.20 23.42
N LYS A 372 -8.54 -16.67 24.50
CA LYS A 372 -8.01 -17.47 25.61
C LYS A 372 -9.10 -18.35 26.23
N LYS A 373 -10.25 -17.78 26.57
CA LYS A 373 -11.38 -18.53 27.15
C LYS A 373 -11.85 -19.64 26.22
N GLU A 374 -12.01 -19.35 24.94
CA GLU A 374 -12.44 -20.33 23.92
C GLU A 374 -11.42 -21.47 23.77
N ILE A 375 -10.12 -21.15 23.73
CA ILE A 375 -9.03 -22.14 23.63
C ILE A 375 -8.99 -23.03 24.87
N GLU A 376 -9.01 -22.46 26.09
CA GLU A 376 -8.97 -23.23 27.33
C GLU A 376 -10.21 -24.13 27.51
N LEU A 377 -11.37 -23.70 27.03
CA LEU A 377 -12.58 -24.54 27.00
C LEU A 377 -12.42 -25.70 26.02
N ALA A 378 -11.95 -25.44 24.79
CA ALA A 378 -11.74 -26.48 23.80
C ALA A 378 -10.71 -27.52 24.25
N VAL A 379 -9.56 -27.08 24.79
CA VAL A 379 -8.51 -27.97 25.30
C VAL A 379 -9.04 -28.86 26.42
N ARG A 380 -9.77 -28.29 27.39
CA ARG A 380 -10.38 -29.07 28.48
C ARG A 380 -11.39 -30.08 27.97
N ALA A 381 -12.26 -29.69 27.05
CA ALA A 381 -13.27 -30.58 26.48
C ALA A 381 -12.66 -31.76 25.72
N ILE A 382 -11.65 -31.49 24.86
CA ILE A 382 -10.98 -32.52 24.05
C ILE A 382 -10.19 -33.47 24.95
N ASN A 383 -9.39 -32.95 25.88
CA ASN A 383 -8.64 -33.81 26.79
C ASN A 383 -9.58 -34.63 27.68
N ALA A 384 -10.66 -34.07 28.22
CA ALA A 384 -11.63 -34.84 29.00
C ALA A 384 -12.29 -35.98 28.19
N LYS A 385 -12.52 -35.77 26.88
CA LYS A 385 -13.13 -36.76 25.99
C LYS A 385 -12.21 -37.95 25.68
N TYR A 386 -10.90 -37.73 25.49
CA TYR A 386 -9.98 -38.76 25.02
C TYR A 386 -8.95 -39.24 26.05
N ARG A 387 -8.81 -38.59 27.20
CA ARG A 387 -7.73 -38.87 28.18
C ARG A 387 -7.67 -40.33 28.61
N ASP A 388 -8.81 -40.92 28.92
CA ASP A 388 -8.88 -42.32 29.39
C ASP A 388 -8.46 -43.30 28.29
N ALA A 389 -8.91 -43.07 27.05
CA ALA A 389 -8.57 -43.89 25.89
C ALA A 389 -7.12 -43.70 25.42
N ALA A 390 -6.56 -42.50 25.57
CA ALA A 390 -5.23 -42.14 25.11
C ALA A 390 -4.12 -42.37 26.17
N GLY A 391 -4.48 -42.65 27.43
CA GLY A 391 -3.53 -42.78 28.53
C GLY A 391 -2.81 -41.47 28.87
N GLY A 392 -3.44 -40.32 28.61
CA GLY A 392 -2.86 -38.99 28.82
C GLY A 392 -3.51 -37.91 27.95
N ASP A 393 -3.00 -36.68 28.04
CA ASP A 393 -3.54 -35.56 27.26
C ASP A 393 -3.19 -35.67 25.76
N VAL A 394 -4.19 -35.43 24.91
CA VAL A 394 -4.06 -35.44 23.45
C VAL A 394 -3.75 -34.05 22.89
N VAL A 395 -4.08 -32.99 23.63
CA VAL A 395 -3.70 -31.61 23.33
C VAL A 395 -2.84 -31.05 24.46
N ASP A 396 -1.58 -30.75 24.15
CA ASP A 396 -0.64 -30.06 25.02
C ASP A 396 -0.63 -28.56 24.65
N TYR A 397 -1.42 -27.78 25.39
CA TYR A 397 -1.49 -26.34 25.27
C TYR A 397 -0.71 -25.66 26.39
N GLU A 398 0.24 -24.80 26.01
CA GLU A 398 0.98 -23.96 26.95
C GLU A 398 0.97 -22.52 26.45
N GLU A 399 0.62 -21.61 27.35
CA GLU A 399 0.68 -20.18 27.08
C GLU A 399 1.97 -19.59 27.68
N VAL A 400 2.76 -18.91 26.85
CA VAL A 400 4.06 -18.34 27.23
C VAL A 400 4.12 -16.86 26.85
N ASP A 401 4.80 -16.06 27.65
CA ASP A 401 5.00 -14.63 27.33
C ASP A 401 5.97 -14.46 26.16
N GLU A 402 7.01 -15.29 26.08
CA GLU A 402 7.95 -15.34 24.96
C GLU A 402 8.28 -16.78 24.61
N PHE A 403 8.26 -17.09 23.31
CA PHE A 403 8.77 -18.37 22.79
C PHE A 403 10.03 -18.14 21.95
N SER A 404 11.18 -18.43 22.56
CA SER A 404 12.50 -18.16 21.99
C SER A 404 12.74 -18.91 20.67
N CYS A 405 13.63 -18.40 19.82
CA CYS A 405 14.00 -19.06 18.57
C CYS A 405 14.50 -20.49 18.81
N LYS A 406 15.37 -20.69 19.82
CA LYS A 406 15.89 -22.01 20.18
C LYS A 406 14.76 -23.01 20.48
N ASN A 407 13.76 -22.58 21.26
CA ASN A 407 12.62 -23.43 21.62
C ASN A 407 11.70 -23.69 20.42
N ARG A 408 11.49 -22.70 19.53
CA ARG A 408 10.77 -22.89 18.26
C ARG A 408 11.45 -23.92 17.37
N VAL A 409 12.75 -23.76 17.11
CA VAL A 409 13.53 -24.70 16.29
C VAL A 409 13.49 -26.12 16.86
N ALA A 410 13.59 -26.27 18.18
CA ALA A 410 13.48 -27.57 18.84
C ALA A 410 12.09 -28.21 18.63
N LEU A 411 11.01 -27.43 18.81
CA LEU A 411 9.64 -27.88 18.57
C LEU A 411 9.44 -28.28 17.11
N TRP A 412 9.88 -27.44 16.17
CA TRP A 412 9.77 -27.72 14.74
C TRP A 412 10.48 -29.01 14.38
N ARG A 413 11.73 -29.21 14.81
CA ARG A 413 12.48 -30.43 14.48
C ARG A 413 11.81 -31.73 14.95
N VAL A 414 11.02 -31.67 16.01
CA VAL A 414 10.34 -32.84 16.60
C VAL A 414 8.96 -33.08 15.98
N ALA A 415 8.32 -32.04 15.43
CA ALA A 415 6.98 -32.14 14.88
C ALA A 415 6.93 -32.85 13.51
N ASP A 416 6.09 -33.87 13.38
CA ASP A 416 5.81 -34.55 12.10
C ASP A 416 4.99 -33.66 11.14
N VAL A 417 4.10 -32.84 11.71
CA VAL A 417 3.20 -31.96 10.95
C VAL A 417 3.15 -30.58 11.60
N GLN A 418 3.39 -29.53 10.82
CA GLN A 418 3.17 -28.15 11.24
C GLN A 418 1.81 -27.67 10.75
N ILE A 419 1.01 -27.05 11.62
CA ILE A 419 -0.33 -26.58 11.28
C ILE A 419 -0.55 -25.10 11.61
N THR A 420 -1.01 -24.36 10.61
CA THR A 420 -1.41 -22.94 10.70
C THR A 420 -2.81 -22.75 10.10
N THR A 421 -3.77 -22.33 10.93
CA THR A 421 -5.18 -22.13 10.59
C THR A 421 -5.60 -20.66 10.66
N VAL A 422 -4.70 -19.74 10.24
CA VAL A 422 -4.95 -18.30 10.30
C VAL A 422 -6.14 -17.90 9.44
N LEU A 423 -7.02 -17.05 9.95
CA LEU A 423 -8.19 -16.55 9.23
C LEU A 423 -7.82 -15.42 8.26
N ARG A 424 -6.84 -14.59 8.63
CA ARG A 424 -6.18 -13.61 7.77
C ARG A 424 -4.85 -13.22 8.39
N ASP A 425 -3.78 -13.24 7.61
CA ASP A 425 -2.45 -12.85 8.08
C ASP A 425 -1.66 -12.19 6.96
N GLY A 426 -0.62 -11.45 7.34
CA GLY A 426 0.39 -10.96 6.39
C GLY A 426 1.28 -12.09 5.90
N LEU A 427 2.57 -11.97 6.16
CA LEU A 427 3.54 -13.04 5.93
C LEU A 427 3.75 -13.83 7.23
N ASN A 428 3.29 -15.09 7.26
CA ASN A 428 3.57 -15.99 8.39
C ASN A 428 4.85 -16.77 8.15
N THR A 429 5.84 -16.59 9.00
CA THR A 429 7.14 -17.21 8.80
C THR A 429 7.31 -18.56 9.48
N THR A 430 6.38 -18.96 10.36
CA THR A 430 6.42 -20.24 11.08
C THR A 430 6.54 -21.45 10.13
N PRO A 431 5.79 -21.55 9.02
CA PRO A 431 5.98 -22.61 8.04
C PRO A 431 7.39 -22.67 7.45
N PHE A 432 8.01 -21.51 7.19
CA PHE A 432 9.37 -21.44 6.66
C PHE A 432 10.42 -21.92 7.67
N GLU A 433 10.26 -21.54 8.96
CA GLU A 433 11.08 -22.06 10.06
C GLU A 433 11.00 -23.59 10.11
N TYR A 434 9.80 -24.14 10.01
CA TYR A 434 9.58 -25.58 10.02
C TYR A 434 10.29 -26.28 8.86
N ILE A 435 10.11 -25.80 7.63
CA ILE A 435 10.74 -26.35 6.42
C ILE A 435 12.27 -26.34 6.55
N ALA A 436 12.86 -25.27 7.09
CA ALA A 436 14.30 -25.17 7.29
C ALA A 436 14.85 -26.24 8.26
N THR A 437 14.09 -26.66 9.27
CA THR A 437 14.49 -27.75 10.19
C THR A 437 14.34 -29.16 9.61
N HIS A 438 13.67 -29.29 8.45
CA HIS A 438 13.30 -30.56 7.81
C HIS A 438 14.10 -30.87 6.53
N LYS A 439 15.32 -30.32 6.41
CA LYS A 439 16.21 -30.61 5.27
C LYS A 439 16.39 -32.11 5.00
N ASN A 440 16.72 -32.88 6.04
CA ASN A 440 17.03 -34.32 5.96
C ASN A 440 15.91 -35.24 6.47
N SER A 441 14.76 -34.70 6.85
CA SER A 441 13.63 -35.47 7.38
C SER A 441 12.36 -34.90 6.77
N PRO A 442 11.58 -35.66 5.98
CA PRO A 442 10.40 -35.12 5.32
C PRO A 442 9.28 -34.90 6.36
N GLY A 443 8.97 -33.63 6.62
CA GLY A 443 7.83 -33.19 7.41
C GLY A 443 6.70 -32.66 6.53
N VAL A 444 5.50 -32.49 7.08
CA VAL A 444 4.33 -31.97 6.35
C VAL A 444 3.89 -30.62 6.89
N VAL A 445 3.57 -29.68 6.01
CA VAL A 445 3.05 -28.35 6.36
C VAL A 445 1.59 -28.26 5.95
N ILE A 446 0.72 -27.89 6.88
CA ILE A 446 -0.68 -27.51 6.63
C ILE A 446 -0.79 -26.01 6.86
N THR A 447 -1.19 -25.27 5.83
CA THR A 447 -1.28 -23.80 5.86
C THR A 447 -2.64 -23.31 5.38
N SER A 448 -3.15 -22.27 6.02
CA SER A 448 -4.36 -21.61 5.58
C SER A 448 -4.15 -20.87 4.26
N GLU A 449 -5.12 -20.96 3.34
CA GLU A 449 -5.14 -20.19 2.09
C GLU A 449 -5.18 -18.66 2.31
N PHE A 450 -5.58 -18.23 3.52
CA PHE A 450 -5.58 -16.82 3.92
C PHE A 450 -4.26 -16.36 4.55
N SER A 451 -3.26 -17.24 4.64
CA SER A 451 -1.89 -16.88 4.99
C SER A 451 -1.11 -16.48 3.75
N GLY A 452 -0.31 -15.41 3.82
CA GLY A 452 0.56 -15.03 2.70
C GLY A 452 1.55 -16.12 2.30
N SER A 453 1.89 -17.04 3.22
CA SER A 453 2.83 -18.13 2.98
C SER A 453 2.26 -19.23 2.10
N SER A 454 0.93 -19.40 2.05
CA SER A 454 0.27 -20.35 1.15
C SER A 454 0.47 -20.02 -0.33
N ARG A 455 0.68 -18.74 -0.66
CA ARG A 455 0.96 -18.29 -2.03
C ARG A 455 2.42 -18.47 -2.43
N LEU A 456 3.30 -18.70 -1.46
CA LEU A 456 4.73 -18.85 -1.64
C LEU A 456 5.19 -20.31 -1.60
N LEU A 457 4.49 -21.16 -0.84
CA LEU A 457 4.76 -22.58 -0.71
C LEU A 457 3.89 -23.37 -1.67
N SER A 458 4.52 -24.20 -2.51
CA SER A 458 3.81 -25.05 -3.49
C SER A 458 3.60 -26.47 -2.98
N GLY A 459 4.40 -26.93 -2.00
CA GLY A 459 4.32 -28.27 -1.43
C GLY A 459 3.36 -28.39 -0.24
N ALA A 460 3.06 -27.28 0.44
CA ALA A 460 2.18 -27.25 1.61
C ALA A 460 0.74 -27.66 1.27
N LEU A 461 0.07 -28.32 2.21
CA LEU A 461 -1.36 -28.62 2.14
C LEU A 461 -2.14 -27.35 2.47
N THR A 462 -2.75 -26.74 1.46
CA THR A 462 -3.55 -25.53 1.61
C THR A 462 -4.97 -25.86 2.04
N VAL A 463 -5.45 -25.23 3.11
CA VAL A 463 -6.80 -25.43 3.66
C VAL A 463 -7.54 -24.11 3.84
N ASN A 464 -8.85 -24.15 3.70
CA ASN A 464 -9.77 -23.12 4.14
C ASN A 464 -10.12 -23.38 5.62
N PRO A 465 -9.63 -22.56 6.57
CA PRO A 465 -9.89 -22.74 8.00
C PRO A 465 -11.37 -22.56 8.41
N TRP A 466 -12.21 -22.03 7.51
CA TRP A 466 -13.66 -21.93 7.72
C TRP A 466 -14.40 -23.23 7.41
N GLU A 467 -13.80 -24.09 6.59
CA GLU A 467 -14.33 -25.42 6.25
C GLU A 467 -13.64 -26.47 7.13
N LEU A 468 -14.26 -26.77 8.26
CA LEU A 468 -13.68 -27.66 9.27
C LEU A 468 -13.32 -29.04 8.70
N ASP A 469 -14.15 -29.58 7.83
CA ASP A 469 -13.95 -30.88 7.19
C ASP A 469 -12.70 -30.93 6.33
N GLN A 470 -12.39 -29.84 5.62
CA GLN A 470 -11.17 -29.75 4.82
C GLN A 470 -9.90 -29.76 5.70
N VAL A 471 -9.96 -29.11 6.87
CA VAL A 471 -8.85 -29.15 7.83
C VAL A 471 -8.68 -30.56 8.42
N ILE A 472 -9.79 -31.24 8.73
CA ILE A 472 -9.79 -32.62 9.22
C ILE A 472 -9.19 -33.57 8.17
N ASP A 473 -9.61 -33.43 6.92
CA ASP A 473 -9.10 -34.24 5.80
C ASP A 473 -7.62 -33.96 5.55
N ALA A 474 -7.16 -32.71 5.63
CA ALA A 474 -5.73 -32.39 5.54
C ALA A 474 -4.90 -32.98 6.69
N LEU A 475 -5.44 -33.02 7.93
CA LEU A 475 -4.80 -33.70 9.06
C LEU A 475 -4.68 -35.20 8.80
N ARG A 476 -5.74 -35.82 8.27
CA ARG A 476 -5.74 -37.24 7.87
C ARG A 476 -4.70 -37.50 6.79
N ASP A 477 -4.73 -36.71 5.72
CA ASP A 477 -3.84 -36.86 4.58
C ASP A 477 -2.37 -36.69 5.00
N ALA A 478 -2.07 -35.72 5.87
CA ALA A 478 -0.71 -35.51 6.39
C ALA A 478 -0.14 -36.75 7.12
N VAL A 479 -0.99 -37.53 7.79
CA VAL A 479 -0.57 -38.72 8.52
C VAL A 479 -0.41 -39.93 7.60
N TYR A 480 -1.34 -40.11 6.65
CA TYR A 480 -1.31 -41.22 5.70
C TYR A 480 -0.42 -40.98 4.46
N MET A 481 0.09 -39.75 4.28
CA MET A 481 0.90 -39.37 3.13
C MET A 481 2.12 -40.31 2.95
N PRO A 482 2.31 -40.91 1.77
CA PRO A 482 3.50 -41.70 1.45
C PRO A 482 4.80 -40.90 1.57
N MET A 483 5.91 -41.56 1.92
CA MET A 483 7.21 -40.88 2.16
C MET A 483 7.76 -40.17 0.91
N ASN A 484 7.58 -40.76 -0.28
CA ASN A 484 7.99 -40.17 -1.56
C ASN A 484 7.26 -38.84 -1.84
N GLU A 485 5.96 -38.78 -1.54
CA GLU A 485 5.18 -37.54 -1.69
C GLU A 485 5.64 -36.48 -0.70
N ARG A 486 5.87 -36.84 0.58
CA ARG A 486 6.38 -35.90 1.59
C ARG A 486 7.73 -35.32 1.18
N GLU A 487 8.63 -36.16 0.69
CA GLU A 487 9.95 -35.73 0.23
C GLU A 487 9.88 -34.78 -0.96
N HIS A 488 8.99 -35.07 -1.91
CA HIS A 488 8.76 -34.22 -3.08
C HIS A 488 8.24 -32.83 -2.67
N ARG A 489 7.16 -32.79 -1.87
CA ARG A 489 6.57 -31.54 -1.35
C ARG A 489 7.60 -30.71 -0.58
N ARG A 490 8.33 -31.34 0.33
CA ARG A 490 9.41 -30.68 1.09
C ARG A 490 10.51 -30.14 0.19
N ASN A 491 10.91 -30.84 -0.87
CA ASN A 491 11.96 -30.36 -1.79
C ASN A 491 11.54 -29.08 -2.53
N CYS A 492 10.29 -29.02 -3.01
CA CYS A 492 9.75 -27.83 -3.66
C CYS A 492 9.82 -26.61 -2.73
N ASP A 493 9.32 -26.77 -1.50
CA ASP A 493 9.25 -25.69 -0.53
C ASP A 493 10.64 -25.29 0.02
N PHE A 494 11.52 -26.26 0.27
CA PHE A 494 12.88 -26.01 0.75
C PHE A 494 13.72 -25.24 -0.28
N HIS A 495 13.56 -25.52 -1.58
CA HIS A 495 14.22 -24.77 -2.63
C HIS A 495 13.81 -23.29 -2.61
N PHE A 496 12.52 -23.00 -2.51
CA PHE A 496 12.02 -21.62 -2.42
C PHE A 496 12.55 -20.89 -1.18
N VAL A 497 12.47 -21.52 0.00
CA VAL A 497 12.93 -20.91 1.27
C VAL A 497 14.43 -20.63 1.23
N SER A 498 15.22 -21.54 0.67
CA SER A 498 16.68 -21.38 0.58
C SER A 498 17.12 -20.33 -0.45
N ALA A 499 16.34 -20.15 -1.53
CA ALA A 499 16.66 -19.22 -2.61
C ALA A 499 16.32 -17.75 -2.28
N ASN A 500 15.49 -17.50 -1.26
CA ASN A 500 14.93 -16.18 -0.94
C ASN A 500 15.22 -15.72 0.51
N PRO A 501 16.51 -15.66 0.94
CA PRO A 501 16.85 -15.17 2.27
C PRO A 501 16.53 -13.67 2.43
N PRO A 502 16.29 -13.17 3.66
CA PRO A 502 16.00 -11.76 3.93
C PRO A 502 17.03 -10.78 3.32
N ARG A 503 18.32 -11.12 3.33
CA ARG A 503 19.39 -10.33 2.69
C ARG A 503 19.13 -10.04 1.20
N ARG A 504 18.64 -11.04 0.46
CA ARG A 504 18.32 -10.89 -0.96
C ARG A 504 17.11 -9.97 -1.14
N TRP A 505 16.07 -10.21 -0.35
CA TRP A 505 14.86 -9.38 -0.34
C TRP A 505 15.18 -7.91 -0.09
N ALA A 506 15.96 -7.62 0.96
CA ALA A 506 16.33 -6.25 1.31
C ALA A 506 17.15 -5.58 0.19
N ARG A 507 18.11 -6.29 -0.41
CA ARG A 507 18.88 -5.76 -1.55
C ARG A 507 17.98 -5.44 -2.75
N CYS A 508 17.00 -6.28 -3.06
CA CYS A 508 16.04 -6.01 -4.13
C CYS A 508 15.22 -4.75 -3.83
N VAL A 509 14.62 -4.65 -2.63
CA VAL A 509 13.81 -3.49 -2.25
C VAL A 509 14.63 -2.20 -2.22
N LEU A 510 15.84 -2.21 -1.68
CA LEU A 510 16.73 -1.04 -1.66
C LEU A 510 17.17 -0.63 -3.06
N THR A 511 17.38 -1.60 -3.96
CA THR A 511 17.66 -1.32 -5.37
C THR A 511 16.46 -0.66 -6.04
N ASP A 512 15.25 -1.13 -5.76
CA ASP A 512 14.02 -0.53 -6.29
C ASP A 512 13.81 0.90 -5.78
N ILE A 513 14.07 1.15 -4.49
CA ILE A 513 14.04 2.50 -3.90
C ILE A 513 15.11 3.39 -4.57
N MET A 514 16.33 2.89 -4.75
CA MET A 514 17.42 3.63 -5.41
C MET A 514 17.10 3.99 -6.87
N ASN A 515 16.40 3.11 -7.58
CA ASN A 515 16.00 3.31 -8.98
C ASN A 515 14.78 4.22 -9.11
N ALA A 516 13.91 4.24 -8.10
CA ALA A 516 12.76 5.15 -8.01
C ALA A 516 13.15 6.58 -7.59
N ARG A 517 14.44 6.84 -7.33
CA ARG A 517 14.91 8.14 -6.83
C ARG A 517 14.51 9.30 -7.75
N LYS A 518 14.29 10.43 -7.10
CA LYS A 518 14.08 11.73 -7.73
C LYS A 518 15.26 12.11 -8.63
N LYS A 519 14.98 12.50 -9.87
CA LYS A 519 15.98 12.97 -10.84
C LYS A 519 16.13 14.49 -10.78
N GLU A 520 16.92 14.99 -9.83
CA GLU A 520 17.08 16.43 -9.57
C GLU A 520 17.69 17.22 -10.74
N GLU A 521 18.45 16.56 -11.61
CA GLU A 521 19.01 17.19 -12.82
C GLU A 521 17.92 17.65 -13.80
N SER A 522 16.82 16.89 -13.89
CA SER A 522 15.75 17.11 -14.86
C SER A 522 14.51 17.76 -14.27
N PHE A 523 14.35 17.72 -12.94
CA PHE A 523 13.11 18.13 -12.27
C PHE A 523 13.34 18.88 -10.95
N VAL A 524 12.46 19.85 -10.69
CA VAL A 524 12.34 20.58 -9.43
C VAL A 524 11.12 20.08 -8.66
N TYR A 525 11.31 19.86 -7.36
CA TYR A 525 10.26 19.33 -6.48
C TYR A 525 9.71 20.42 -5.56
N MET A 526 8.43 20.74 -5.70
CA MET A 526 7.73 21.79 -4.94
C MET A 526 6.68 21.20 -4.01
N GLY A 527 6.61 21.71 -2.78
CA GLY A 527 5.57 21.32 -1.84
C GLY A 527 4.32 22.19 -1.99
N THR A 528 3.14 21.58 -2.07
CA THR A 528 1.85 22.29 -2.11
C THR A 528 0.88 21.73 -1.07
N GLY A 529 0.01 22.59 -0.51
CA GLY A 529 -0.97 22.21 0.52
C GLY A 529 -0.46 22.39 1.96
N PHE A 530 -1.39 22.40 2.91
CA PHE A 530 -1.12 22.59 4.34
C PHE A 530 -1.43 21.32 5.14
N GLY A 531 -0.72 21.11 6.25
CA GLY A 531 -0.94 19.94 7.10
C GLY A 531 -0.87 18.63 6.31
N LEU A 532 -1.74 17.66 6.63
CA LEU A 532 -1.78 16.32 6.00
C LEU A 532 -2.29 16.33 4.55
N ASP A 533 -2.76 17.47 4.03
CA ASP A 533 -3.07 17.65 2.61
C ASP A 533 -1.84 17.95 1.74
N PHE A 534 -0.66 18.09 2.36
CA PHE A 534 0.60 18.35 1.68
C PHE A 534 0.93 17.29 0.61
N ARG A 535 1.33 17.77 -0.56
CA ARG A 535 1.74 16.96 -1.71
C ARG A 535 3.03 17.50 -2.28
N LEU A 536 3.93 16.59 -2.65
CA LEU A 536 5.10 16.92 -3.43
C LEU A 536 4.76 16.88 -4.93
N ILE A 537 4.99 18.00 -5.60
CA ILE A 537 4.80 18.16 -7.04
C ILE A 537 6.16 18.12 -7.74
N GLU A 538 6.26 17.32 -8.80
CA GLU A 538 7.40 17.32 -9.72
C GLU A 538 7.09 18.17 -10.94
N VAL A 539 8.04 19.05 -11.26
CA VAL A 539 7.95 19.96 -12.40
C VAL A 539 9.31 19.97 -13.09
N SER A 540 9.36 20.10 -14.42
CA SER A 540 10.63 20.17 -15.16
C SER A 540 11.54 21.28 -14.61
N SER A 541 12.85 21.05 -14.56
CA SER A 541 13.83 22.09 -14.19
C SER A 541 13.85 23.28 -15.14
N GLN A 542 13.36 23.10 -16.37
CA GLN A 542 13.16 24.17 -17.34
C GLN A 542 11.87 24.95 -17.11
N PHE A 543 10.98 24.47 -16.25
CA PHE A 543 9.73 25.15 -15.94
C PHE A 543 10.03 26.36 -15.05
N ARG A 544 10.14 27.52 -15.67
CA ARG A 544 10.24 28.80 -14.98
C ARG A 544 8.86 29.41 -14.84
N LYS A 545 8.49 29.79 -13.62
CA LYS A 545 7.31 30.63 -13.40
C LYS A 545 7.58 31.97 -14.08
N LEU A 546 6.79 32.32 -15.11
CA LEU A 546 6.80 33.68 -15.64
C LEU A 546 6.40 34.65 -14.53
N THR A 547 7.29 35.58 -14.21
CA THR A 547 7.03 36.61 -13.19
C THR A 547 6.52 37.90 -13.85
N ASP A 548 5.77 38.69 -13.10
CA ASP A 548 5.27 39.99 -13.59
C ASP A 548 6.43 40.91 -14.03
N GLN A 549 7.59 40.78 -13.39
CA GLN A 549 8.81 41.53 -13.73
C GLN A 549 9.37 41.19 -15.11
N GLU A 550 9.16 39.97 -15.61
CA GLU A 550 9.58 39.54 -16.95
C GLU A 550 8.46 39.78 -17.97
N VAL A 551 7.22 39.47 -17.60
CA VAL A 551 6.04 39.56 -18.48
C VAL A 551 5.73 41.01 -18.82
N VAL A 552 5.70 41.91 -17.83
CA VAL A 552 5.23 43.29 -18.03
C VAL A 552 6.11 44.09 -18.99
N PRO A 553 7.46 44.08 -18.88
CA PRO A 553 8.31 44.74 -19.85
C PRO A 553 8.19 44.15 -21.26
N GLY A 554 8.19 42.82 -21.38
CA GLY A 554 8.02 42.13 -22.67
C GLY A 554 6.67 42.43 -23.32
N TYR A 555 5.60 42.45 -22.52
CA TYR A 555 4.26 42.81 -22.94
C TYR A 555 4.20 44.28 -23.40
N ARG A 556 4.84 45.22 -22.69
CA ARG A 556 4.85 46.65 -23.07
C ARG A 556 5.66 46.92 -24.35
N ALA A 557 6.76 46.21 -24.55
CA ALA A 557 7.64 46.38 -25.70
C ALA A 557 7.09 45.73 -26.99
N SER A 558 6.32 44.65 -26.85
CA SER A 558 5.80 43.88 -28.00
C SER A 558 4.74 44.64 -28.80
N ARG A 559 4.85 44.57 -30.13
CA ARG A 559 3.92 45.22 -31.07
C ARG A 559 2.75 44.33 -31.51
N ASN A 560 2.98 43.02 -31.55
CA ASN A 560 1.97 41.99 -31.84
C ASN A 560 2.02 40.94 -30.74
N ARG A 561 0.89 40.75 -30.04
CA ARG A 561 0.79 39.86 -28.87
C ARG A 561 -0.35 38.88 -29.09
N ALA A 562 -0.05 37.59 -29.10
CA ALA A 562 -1.06 36.54 -29.16
C ALA A 562 -1.24 35.91 -27.78
N VAL A 563 -2.49 35.85 -27.30
CA VAL A 563 -2.84 35.35 -25.97
C VAL A 563 -3.86 34.24 -26.13
N PHE A 564 -3.49 33.02 -25.76
CA PHE A 564 -4.37 31.85 -25.80
C PHE A 564 -4.70 31.45 -24.37
N LEU A 565 -5.98 31.39 -24.04
CA LEU A 565 -6.47 31.09 -22.70
C LEU A 565 -7.36 29.85 -22.77
N ASP A 566 -7.13 28.90 -21.87
CA ASP A 566 -8.09 27.81 -21.67
C ASP A 566 -9.32 28.34 -20.92
N TYR A 567 -10.47 27.74 -21.16
CA TYR A 567 -11.68 28.05 -20.42
C TYR A 567 -11.64 27.39 -19.04
N TYR A 568 -11.51 26.06 -19.01
CA TYR A 568 -11.69 25.28 -17.80
C TYR A 568 -10.45 25.32 -16.90
N ARG A 569 -10.62 25.51 -15.59
CA ARG A 569 -9.53 25.66 -14.58
C ARG A 569 -8.59 26.86 -14.76
N THR A 570 -8.68 27.61 -15.85
CA THR A 570 -7.91 28.84 -16.08
C THR A 570 -8.76 30.08 -15.84
N LEU A 571 -9.88 30.24 -16.55
CA LEU A 571 -10.76 31.42 -16.41
C LEU A 571 -11.85 31.22 -15.35
N THR A 572 -12.15 29.97 -15.00
CA THR A 572 -13.18 29.63 -14.02
C THR A 572 -12.66 28.66 -12.96
N PRO A 573 -13.08 28.81 -11.69
CA PRO A 573 -12.69 27.90 -10.62
C PRO A 573 -13.22 26.47 -10.87
N ASP A 574 -12.46 25.46 -10.43
CA ASP A 574 -12.87 24.04 -10.53
C ASP A 574 -13.99 23.72 -9.52
N VAL A 575 -15.23 23.98 -9.91
CA VAL A 575 -16.42 23.62 -9.11
C VAL A 575 -16.97 22.22 -9.44
N SER A 576 -16.41 21.53 -10.45
CA SER A 576 -16.91 20.22 -10.89
C SER A 576 -16.95 19.18 -9.78
N LYS A 577 -16.00 19.25 -8.84
CA LYS A 577 -15.91 18.34 -7.69
C LYS A 577 -16.93 18.62 -6.60
N LEU A 578 -17.49 19.83 -6.53
CA LEU A 578 -18.46 20.24 -5.50
C LEU A 578 -19.90 20.21 -6.02
N THR A 579 -20.12 20.69 -7.25
CA THR A 579 -21.47 20.91 -7.80
C THR A 579 -21.79 20.02 -8.99
N GLY A 580 -20.80 19.29 -9.53
CA GLY A 580 -21.00 18.44 -10.72
C GLY A 580 -21.25 19.20 -12.02
N VAL A 581 -21.07 20.54 -12.01
CA VAL A 581 -21.22 21.40 -13.18
C VAL A 581 -19.96 21.31 -14.04
N GLY A 582 -20.11 20.84 -15.29
CA GLY A 582 -18.99 20.65 -16.22
C GLY A 582 -18.41 21.95 -16.80
N TRP A 583 -19.21 23.01 -16.87
CA TRP A 583 -18.84 24.30 -17.44
C TRP A 583 -19.41 25.43 -16.57
N PRO A 584 -18.68 25.86 -15.54
CA PRO A 584 -19.17 26.89 -14.62
C PRO A 584 -19.24 28.27 -15.26
N ASP A 585 -20.08 29.13 -14.68
CA ASP A 585 -20.18 30.52 -15.09
C ASP A 585 -18.86 31.25 -14.89
N VAL A 586 -18.55 32.12 -15.85
CA VAL A 586 -17.34 32.93 -15.83
C VAL A 586 -17.55 34.11 -14.87
N PRO A 587 -16.63 34.33 -13.91
CA PRO A 587 -16.71 35.51 -13.05
C PRO A 587 -16.76 36.80 -13.88
N LEU A 588 -17.61 37.73 -13.50
CA LEU A 588 -17.75 39.03 -14.19
C LEU A 588 -16.41 39.78 -14.27
N SER A 589 -15.56 39.64 -13.25
CA SER A 589 -14.20 40.20 -13.24
C SER A 589 -13.34 39.67 -14.38
N ALA A 590 -13.39 38.37 -14.66
CA ALA A 590 -12.63 37.76 -15.75
C ALA A 590 -13.14 38.23 -17.13
N LEU A 591 -14.46 38.34 -17.31
CA LEU A 591 -15.04 38.90 -18.54
C LEU A 591 -14.63 40.36 -18.76
N ALA A 592 -14.64 41.18 -17.71
CA ALA A 592 -14.19 42.58 -17.79
C ALA A 592 -12.69 42.69 -18.14
N THR A 593 -11.84 41.81 -17.58
CA THR A 593 -10.41 41.76 -17.94
C THR A 593 -10.21 41.33 -19.38
N LEU A 594 -10.96 40.34 -19.89
CA LEU A 594 -10.90 39.92 -21.29
C LEU A 594 -11.31 41.06 -22.23
N GLU A 595 -12.33 41.83 -21.87
CA GLU A 595 -12.74 43.01 -22.63
C GLU A 595 -11.63 44.07 -22.68
N GLN A 596 -10.99 44.35 -21.54
CA GLN A 596 -9.84 45.27 -21.49
C GLN A 596 -8.65 44.78 -22.33
N LEU A 597 -8.38 43.48 -22.32
CA LEU A 597 -7.31 42.89 -23.14
C LEU A 597 -7.62 43.00 -24.64
N CYS A 598 -8.87 42.81 -25.05
CA CYS A 598 -9.29 42.91 -26.46
C CYS A 598 -9.38 44.36 -26.97
N LYS A 599 -9.54 45.35 -26.08
CA LYS A 599 -9.53 46.78 -26.45
C LYS A 599 -8.18 47.25 -26.98
N ASP A 600 -7.08 46.61 -26.56
CA ASP A 600 -5.75 46.95 -27.06
C ASP A 600 -5.55 46.36 -28.47
N PRO A 601 -5.37 47.20 -29.52
CA PRO A 601 -5.29 46.74 -30.90
C PRO A 601 -4.04 45.92 -31.22
N ARG A 602 -3.07 45.82 -30.29
CA ARG A 602 -1.88 44.98 -30.42
C ARG A 602 -2.09 43.56 -29.90
N ASN A 603 -3.25 43.28 -29.26
CA ASN A 603 -3.56 41.99 -28.65
C ASN A 603 -4.53 41.18 -29.50
N THR A 604 -4.10 39.97 -29.88
CA THR A 604 -4.99 38.95 -30.44
C THR A 604 -5.28 37.93 -29.35
N VAL A 605 -6.51 37.93 -28.82
CA VAL A 605 -6.90 37.07 -27.69
C VAL A 605 -7.83 35.97 -28.18
N PHE A 606 -7.52 34.72 -27.80
CA PHE A 606 -8.31 33.54 -28.09
C PHE A 606 -8.64 32.78 -26.80
N ILE A 607 -9.88 32.31 -26.70
CA ILE A 607 -10.24 31.25 -25.77
C ILE A 607 -10.24 29.94 -26.52
N VAL A 608 -9.43 28.99 -26.05
CA VAL A 608 -9.34 27.64 -26.60
C VAL A 608 -10.04 26.68 -25.67
N SER A 609 -11.06 25.99 -26.16
CA SER A 609 -11.82 25.05 -25.34
C SER A 609 -12.30 23.85 -26.15
N GLY A 610 -12.46 22.72 -25.45
CA GLY A 610 -13.16 21.54 -25.96
C GLY A 610 -14.69 21.65 -25.92
N CYS A 611 -15.24 22.81 -25.52
CA CYS A 611 -16.67 23.04 -25.40
C CYS A 611 -17.36 23.21 -26.77
N ASP A 612 -18.68 23.05 -26.81
CA ASP A 612 -19.52 23.32 -27.98
C ASP A 612 -19.60 24.83 -28.30
N CYS A 613 -19.93 25.12 -29.57
CA CYS A 613 -20.01 26.48 -30.09
C CYS A 613 -21.09 27.32 -29.38
N ASP A 614 -22.23 26.71 -29.04
CA ASP A 614 -23.39 27.41 -28.51
C ASP A 614 -23.13 27.86 -27.06
N LEU A 615 -22.60 26.98 -26.22
CA LEU A 615 -22.20 27.33 -24.86
C LEU A 615 -21.08 28.37 -24.82
N LEU A 616 -20.03 28.23 -25.65
CA LEU A 616 -18.96 29.24 -25.73
C LEU A 616 -19.48 30.60 -26.19
N THR A 617 -20.43 30.61 -27.14
CA THR A 617 -21.08 31.85 -27.58
C THR A 617 -21.94 32.44 -26.46
N GLN A 618 -22.65 31.62 -25.68
CA GLN A 618 -23.43 32.08 -24.54
C GLN A 618 -22.54 32.72 -23.46
N LYS A 619 -21.39 32.12 -23.14
CA LYS A 619 -20.54 32.57 -22.03
C LYS A 619 -19.61 33.73 -22.42
N PHE A 620 -19.05 33.71 -23.63
CA PHE A 620 -18.02 34.67 -24.06
C PHE A 620 -18.42 35.51 -25.27
N GLY A 621 -19.59 35.26 -25.86
CA GLY A 621 -20.05 35.98 -27.04
C GLY A 621 -20.25 37.48 -26.82
N GLY A 622 -20.48 37.91 -25.58
CA GLY A 622 -20.63 39.32 -25.21
C GLY A 622 -19.33 40.13 -25.22
N VAL A 623 -18.16 39.50 -25.33
CA VAL A 623 -16.87 40.21 -25.32
C VAL A 623 -16.47 40.58 -26.77
N PRO A 624 -16.45 41.89 -27.13
CA PRO A 624 -16.09 42.33 -28.46
C PRO A 624 -14.60 42.08 -28.75
N GLY A 625 -14.29 41.56 -29.94
CA GLY A 625 -12.91 41.33 -30.42
C GLY A 625 -12.29 40.00 -30.00
N LEU A 626 -12.94 39.25 -29.12
CA LEU A 626 -12.47 37.96 -28.60
C LEU A 626 -12.66 36.82 -29.61
N GLY A 627 -11.54 36.16 -29.96
CA GLY A 627 -11.55 34.93 -30.73
C GLY A 627 -11.96 33.74 -29.87
N LEU A 628 -12.73 32.81 -30.44
CA LEU A 628 -13.17 31.60 -29.74
C LEU A 628 -12.79 30.38 -30.58
N VAL A 629 -12.26 29.36 -29.93
CA VAL A 629 -11.96 28.07 -30.53
C VAL A 629 -12.75 27.01 -29.77
N ALA A 630 -13.66 26.35 -30.48
CA ALA A 630 -14.55 25.32 -29.96
C ALA A 630 -14.16 23.94 -30.49
N GLU A 631 -14.58 22.90 -29.77
CA GLU A 631 -14.41 21.50 -30.16
C GLU A 631 -12.95 21.16 -30.58
N HIS A 632 -11.98 21.57 -29.76
CA HIS A 632 -10.55 21.26 -29.95
C HIS A 632 -9.93 21.81 -31.26
N GLY A 633 -10.46 22.90 -31.81
CA GLY A 633 -9.91 23.54 -33.01
C GLY A 633 -10.74 23.33 -34.28
N TYR A 634 -11.81 22.54 -34.20
CA TYR A 634 -12.66 22.26 -35.36
C TYR A 634 -13.46 23.50 -35.81
N PHE A 635 -13.90 24.32 -34.85
CA PHE A 635 -14.58 25.59 -35.12
C PHE A 635 -13.80 26.75 -34.52
N ILE A 636 -13.55 27.77 -35.34
CA ILE A 636 -12.81 28.96 -34.95
C ILE A 636 -13.67 30.18 -35.28
N ARG A 637 -13.93 31.00 -34.28
CA ARG A 637 -14.43 32.36 -34.47
C ARG A 637 -13.22 33.31 -34.42
N PRO A 638 -12.89 34.00 -35.52
CA PRO A 638 -11.66 34.79 -35.58
C PRO A 638 -11.70 35.97 -34.61
N ALA A 639 -10.57 36.23 -33.94
CA ALA A 639 -10.34 37.45 -33.19
C ALA A 639 -10.17 38.64 -34.16
N VAL A 640 -10.77 39.79 -33.86
CA VAL A 640 -10.69 40.98 -34.71
C VAL A 640 -10.16 42.15 -33.91
N LEU A 641 -9.12 42.80 -34.43
CA LEU A 641 -8.39 43.88 -33.77
C LEU A 641 -9.06 45.25 -33.97
N GLY A 642 -9.07 46.07 -32.92
CA GLY A 642 -9.42 47.49 -32.98
C GLY A 642 -10.93 47.80 -33.09
N SER A 643 -11.28 48.98 -33.62
CA SER A 643 -12.65 49.52 -33.71
C SER A 643 -13.64 48.71 -34.57
N ASN A 644 -13.15 47.66 -35.25
CA ASN A 644 -13.96 46.72 -36.03
C ASN A 644 -14.41 45.47 -35.22
N ALA A 645 -14.11 45.43 -33.92
CA ALA A 645 -14.56 44.41 -32.99
C ALA A 645 -16.10 44.42 -32.86
N ARG A 646 -16.78 43.56 -33.60
CA ARG A 646 -18.25 43.37 -33.52
C ARG A 646 -18.59 42.12 -32.71
N ILE A 647 -19.71 42.18 -32.01
CA ILE A 647 -20.34 41.03 -31.34
C ILE A 647 -21.01 40.14 -32.40
N GLY A 648 -20.86 38.81 -32.29
CA GLY A 648 -21.68 37.85 -33.05
C GLY A 648 -21.21 37.48 -34.46
N ARG A 649 -19.91 37.39 -34.73
CA ARG A 649 -19.41 36.81 -36.00
C ARG A 649 -19.74 35.31 -36.13
N PRO A 650 -19.95 34.81 -37.36
CA PRO A 650 -20.15 33.38 -37.60
C PRO A 650 -18.90 32.57 -37.23
N TRP A 651 -19.12 31.29 -36.90
CA TRP A 651 -18.05 30.33 -36.66
C TRP A 651 -17.51 29.82 -38.00
N ASP A 652 -16.20 29.90 -38.19
CA ASP A 652 -15.52 29.32 -39.35
C ASP A 652 -15.15 27.87 -39.02
N ARG A 653 -15.52 26.95 -39.92
CA ARG A 653 -15.17 25.53 -39.80
C ARG A 653 -13.79 25.33 -40.41
N HIS A 654 -12.82 24.88 -39.61
CA HIS A 654 -11.44 24.71 -40.03
C HIS A 654 -11.03 23.23 -40.26
N GLY A 655 -11.96 22.29 -40.11
CA GLY A 655 -11.70 20.85 -40.11
C GLY A 655 -12.16 20.03 -41.34
N ASP A 656 -12.75 20.63 -42.38
CA ASP A 656 -13.21 19.88 -43.57
C ASP A 656 -12.54 20.40 -44.86
N LEU A 657 -11.43 19.79 -45.26
CA LEU A 657 -10.85 19.97 -46.61
C LEU A 657 -11.59 19.17 -47.69
N LEU A 658 -12.60 18.37 -47.33
CA LEU A 658 -13.45 17.61 -48.26
C LEU A 658 -14.88 18.12 -48.16
N GLN A 659 -15.23 19.05 -49.05
CA GLN A 659 -16.63 19.39 -49.35
C GLN A 659 -17.29 18.18 -50.02
N ALA A 660 -17.90 17.28 -49.26
CA ALA A 660 -18.78 16.25 -49.79
C ALA A 660 -20.21 16.49 -49.29
N GLU A 661 -21.05 17.06 -50.15
CA GLU A 661 -22.48 17.22 -49.93
C GLU A 661 -23.11 15.85 -49.56
N GLY A 662 -23.74 15.78 -48.38
CA GLY A 662 -24.68 14.71 -48.02
C GLY A 662 -24.16 13.48 -47.24
N GLY A 663 -22.84 13.31 -47.04
CA GLY A 663 -22.29 12.11 -46.36
C GLY A 663 -22.26 12.15 -44.82
N HIS A 664 -22.14 13.34 -44.23
CA HIS A 664 -21.72 13.53 -42.83
C HIS A 664 -22.74 13.16 -41.72
N GLN A 665 -23.97 12.77 -42.06
CA GLN A 665 -24.99 12.42 -41.06
C GLN A 665 -25.21 10.90 -40.90
N ARG A 666 -24.86 10.07 -41.89
CA ARG A 666 -25.17 8.63 -41.85
C ARG A 666 -24.33 7.86 -40.85
N TRP A 667 -23.04 8.20 -40.70
CA TRP A 667 -22.18 7.57 -39.70
C TRP A 667 -22.61 7.92 -38.28
N ARG A 668 -23.09 9.16 -38.05
CA ARG A 668 -23.52 9.65 -36.74
C ARG A 668 -24.71 8.87 -36.21
N ALA A 669 -25.74 8.68 -37.02
CA ALA A 669 -26.92 7.91 -36.61
C ALA A 669 -26.57 6.45 -36.28
N LYS A 670 -25.54 5.89 -36.93
CA LYS A 670 -25.04 4.52 -36.65
C LYS A 670 -24.20 4.50 -35.37
N ALA A 671 -23.27 5.43 -35.21
CA ALA A 671 -22.44 5.58 -34.02
C ALA A 671 -23.26 5.90 -32.77
N GLU A 672 -24.26 6.77 -32.88
CA GLU A 672 -25.22 7.11 -31.81
C GLU A 672 -25.95 5.87 -31.30
N LYS A 673 -26.51 5.05 -32.20
CA LYS A 673 -27.20 3.81 -31.79
C LYS A 673 -26.28 2.83 -31.07
N ILE A 674 -25.04 2.69 -31.56
CA ILE A 674 -24.05 1.81 -30.93
C ILE A 674 -23.67 2.37 -29.56
N ILE A 675 -23.28 3.64 -29.48
CA ILE A 675 -22.87 4.28 -28.22
C ILE A 675 -24.02 4.29 -27.21
N GLN A 676 -25.26 4.54 -27.65
CA GLN A 676 -26.44 4.51 -26.78
C GLN A 676 -26.62 3.15 -26.10
N LEU A 677 -26.35 2.05 -26.81
CA LEU A 677 -26.40 0.70 -26.22
C LEU A 677 -25.37 0.53 -25.09
N TYR A 678 -24.17 1.11 -25.21
CA TYR A 678 -23.18 1.11 -24.13
C TYR A 678 -23.56 2.08 -23.00
N VAL A 679 -24.23 3.19 -23.31
CA VAL A 679 -24.73 4.14 -22.31
C VAL A 679 -25.81 3.51 -21.44
N ASP A 680 -26.77 2.81 -22.05
CA ASP A 680 -27.86 2.14 -21.34
C ASP A 680 -27.36 1.02 -20.41
N ARG A 681 -26.21 0.41 -20.76
CA ARG A 681 -25.56 -0.64 -19.95
C ARG A 681 -24.59 -0.09 -18.91
N THR A 682 -24.15 1.16 -19.04
CA THR A 682 -23.12 1.76 -18.19
C THR A 682 -23.70 2.83 -17.28
N ASN A 683 -24.00 2.46 -16.03
CA ASN A 683 -24.49 3.39 -15.01
C ASN A 683 -23.55 4.58 -14.82
N GLY A 684 -24.09 5.80 -14.85
CA GLY A 684 -23.29 7.02 -14.71
C GLY A 684 -22.58 7.46 -16.00
N SER A 685 -22.77 6.75 -17.11
CA SER A 685 -22.33 7.23 -18.42
C SER A 685 -23.36 8.15 -19.07
N LYS A 686 -22.93 8.91 -20.07
CA LYS A 686 -23.79 9.82 -20.83
C LYS A 686 -23.31 9.89 -22.28
N LEU A 687 -24.28 9.84 -23.20
CA LEU A 687 -24.08 10.21 -24.60
C LEU A 687 -24.01 11.74 -24.71
N GLU A 688 -22.96 12.24 -25.36
CA GLU A 688 -22.88 13.64 -25.76
C GLU A 688 -22.69 13.74 -27.28
N MET A 689 -23.66 14.38 -27.93
CA MET A 689 -23.59 14.70 -29.35
C MET A 689 -22.94 16.07 -29.52
N ARG A 690 -21.83 16.12 -30.27
CA ARG A 690 -21.18 17.36 -30.72
C ARG A 690 -21.29 17.53 -32.22
N ARG A 691 -20.97 18.74 -32.69
CA ARG A 691 -21.04 19.03 -34.13
C ARG A 691 -19.91 18.38 -34.93
N SER A 692 -18.81 17.98 -34.29
CA SER A 692 -17.70 17.21 -34.88
C SER A 692 -17.66 15.74 -34.45
N ALA A 693 -18.16 15.38 -33.27
CA ALA A 693 -17.92 14.08 -32.64
C ALA A 693 -19.13 13.53 -31.88
N VAL A 694 -19.17 12.21 -31.67
CA VAL A 694 -20.08 11.55 -30.73
C VAL A 694 -19.25 10.98 -29.58
N LEU A 695 -19.55 11.41 -28.36
CA LEU A 695 -18.77 11.04 -27.18
C LEU A 695 -19.55 10.11 -26.25
N PHE A 696 -18.84 9.08 -25.81
CA PHE A 696 -19.20 8.25 -24.66
C PHE A 696 -18.47 8.79 -23.43
N ARG A 697 -19.18 9.54 -22.58
CA ARG A 697 -18.63 10.01 -21.31
C ARG A 697 -18.97 9.01 -20.22
N TYR A 698 -17.97 8.42 -19.58
CA TYR A 698 -18.16 7.50 -18.47
C TYR A 698 -17.53 8.00 -17.16
N GLY A 699 -17.14 9.27 -17.07
CA GLY A 699 -16.48 9.82 -15.87
C GLY A 699 -17.30 9.81 -14.57
N LYS A 700 -18.60 9.49 -14.60
CA LYS A 700 -19.41 9.25 -13.39
C LYS A 700 -19.76 7.76 -13.19
N SER A 701 -19.32 6.87 -14.07
CA SER A 701 -19.49 5.42 -13.90
C SER A 701 -18.44 4.85 -12.94
N ASP A 702 -18.61 3.58 -12.54
CA ASP A 702 -17.47 2.83 -12.01
C ASP A 702 -16.36 2.84 -13.05
N PHE A 703 -15.14 3.19 -12.64
CA PHE A 703 -14.07 3.47 -13.58
C PHE A 703 -13.49 2.19 -14.20
N ASP A 704 -13.49 1.06 -13.47
CA ASP A 704 -13.03 -0.22 -14.03
C ASP A 704 -14.02 -0.73 -15.08
N PHE A 705 -15.31 -0.68 -14.75
CA PHE A 705 -16.38 -1.05 -15.68
C PHE A 705 -16.49 -0.08 -16.86
N GLY A 706 -16.36 1.22 -16.61
CA GLY A 706 -16.39 2.26 -17.63
C GLY A 706 -15.26 2.12 -18.64
N VAL A 707 -14.02 1.85 -18.20
CA VAL A 707 -12.88 1.58 -19.09
C VAL A 707 -13.08 0.29 -19.89
N LEU A 708 -13.64 -0.75 -19.28
CA LEU A 708 -13.94 -2.00 -19.98
C LEU A 708 -14.97 -1.76 -21.09
N GLN A 709 -16.09 -1.10 -20.77
CA GLN A 709 -17.14 -0.75 -21.73
C GLN A 709 -16.61 0.20 -22.81
N ALA A 710 -15.74 1.12 -22.45
CA ALA A 710 -15.06 2.00 -23.38
C ALA A 710 -14.14 1.21 -24.35
N THR A 711 -13.34 0.28 -23.83
CA THR A 711 -12.44 -0.55 -24.66
C THR A 711 -13.23 -1.43 -25.63
N GLU A 712 -14.30 -2.06 -25.15
CA GLU A 712 -15.20 -2.86 -25.98
C GLU A 712 -15.95 -2.00 -27.02
N LEU A 713 -16.44 -0.81 -26.61
CA LEU A 713 -17.07 0.15 -27.52
C LEU A 713 -16.10 0.57 -28.63
N LYS A 714 -14.82 0.79 -28.29
CA LYS A 714 -13.78 1.09 -29.28
C LYS A 714 -13.65 -0.05 -30.28
N GLU A 715 -13.45 -1.29 -29.83
CA GLU A 715 -13.32 -2.46 -30.72
C GLU A 715 -14.57 -2.65 -31.60
N HIS A 716 -15.76 -2.45 -31.02
CA HIS A 716 -17.03 -2.54 -31.76
C HIS A 716 -17.15 -1.43 -32.82
N LEU A 717 -16.78 -0.19 -32.50
CA LEU A 717 -16.78 0.91 -33.47
C LEU A 717 -15.71 0.67 -34.57
N GLU A 718 -14.52 0.19 -34.23
CA GLU A 718 -13.46 -0.16 -35.20
C GLU A 718 -13.94 -1.24 -36.18
N GLY A 719 -14.58 -2.31 -35.68
CA GLY A 719 -15.13 -3.36 -36.54
C GLY A 719 -16.29 -2.90 -37.42
N VAL A 720 -17.10 -1.93 -36.97
CA VAL A 720 -18.27 -1.43 -37.72
C VAL A 720 -17.89 -0.36 -38.76
N PHE A 721 -16.79 0.36 -38.54
CA PHE A 721 -16.35 1.50 -39.35
C PHE A 721 -14.99 1.27 -40.05
N GLU A 722 -14.56 0.02 -40.23
CA GLU A 722 -13.29 -0.40 -40.85
C GLU A 722 -12.98 0.25 -42.22
N VAL A 723 -14.00 0.73 -42.93
CA VAL A 723 -13.91 1.36 -44.28
C VAL A 723 -13.92 2.91 -44.22
N VAL A 724 -14.16 3.51 -43.05
CA VAL A 724 -14.26 4.96 -42.86
C VAL A 724 -13.03 5.44 -42.07
N TYR A 725 -12.37 6.50 -42.52
CA TYR A 725 -11.23 7.13 -41.82
C TYR A 725 -11.70 7.82 -40.51
N MET A 726 -12.08 7.02 -39.52
CA MET A 726 -12.51 7.47 -38.19
C MET A 726 -11.40 7.24 -37.18
N SER A 727 -11.05 8.25 -36.38
CA SER A 727 -10.12 8.08 -35.27
C SER A 727 -10.91 7.98 -33.97
N ILE A 728 -10.71 6.86 -33.24
CA ILE A 728 -11.32 6.66 -31.93
C ILE A 728 -10.28 7.03 -30.89
N ILE A 729 -10.46 8.20 -30.28
CA ILE A 729 -9.48 8.79 -29.36
C ILE A 729 -9.97 8.58 -27.93
N HIS A 730 -9.13 7.92 -27.13
CA HIS A 730 -9.35 7.77 -25.71
C HIS A 730 -8.76 8.98 -24.98
N VAL A 731 -9.61 9.88 -24.47
CA VAL A 731 -9.20 11.10 -23.76
C VAL A 731 -9.67 11.03 -22.31
N GLY A 732 -8.78 10.61 -21.41
CA GLY A 732 -9.07 10.55 -19.97
C GLY A 732 -10.24 9.60 -19.64
N ASP A 733 -11.33 10.13 -19.09
CA ASP A 733 -12.54 9.39 -18.71
C ASP A 733 -13.63 9.41 -19.81
N SER A 734 -13.23 9.53 -21.07
CA SER A 734 -14.14 9.62 -22.21
C SER A 734 -13.53 8.97 -23.45
N ILE A 735 -14.38 8.29 -24.22
CA ILE A 735 -14.07 7.93 -25.61
C ILE A 735 -14.80 8.89 -26.52
N ALA A 736 -14.04 9.53 -27.41
CA ALA A 736 -14.58 10.33 -28.49
C ALA A 736 -14.46 9.53 -29.80
N SER A 737 -15.59 9.36 -30.49
CA SER A 737 -15.58 9.00 -31.91
C SER A 737 -15.64 10.29 -32.72
N ALA A 738 -14.58 10.60 -33.46
CA ALA A 738 -14.49 11.77 -34.32
C ALA A 738 -14.08 11.35 -35.73
N GLU A 739 -14.77 11.87 -36.73
CA GLU A 739 -14.30 11.84 -38.11
C GLU A 739 -13.22 12.92 -38.28
N VAL A 740 -12.19 12.59 -39.07
CA VAL A 740 -11.08 13.43 -39.56
C VAL A 740 -9.75 13.35 -38.80
N ASN A 741 -8.78 12.79 -39.53
CA ASN A 741 -7.32 12.82 -39.33
C ASN A 741 -6.78 14.23 -39.06
N ILE A 742 -6.01 14.41 -37.98
CA ILE A 742 -4.95 15.42 -37.92
C ILE A 742 -3.71 14.80 -37.24
N TYR A 743 -2.72 14.54 -38.08
CA TYR A 743 -1.29 14.34 -37.87
C TYR A 743 -0.75 14.01 -36.46
N SER A 744 -0.04 12.89 -36.41
CA SER A 744 1.09 12.67 -35.53
C SER A 744 2.02 13.88 -35.52
N VAL A 745 2.39 14.34 -34.33
CA VAL A 745 3.63 15.11 -34.16
C VAL A 745 4.78 14.17 -34.50
N GLY A 746 5.16 14.17 -35.78
CA GLY A 746 6.37 13.53 -36.29
C GLY A 746 7.54 14.50 -36.15
N TYR A 747 8.55 14.06 -35.41
CA TYR A 747 9.92 14.56 -35.52
C TYR A 747 10.36 14.42 -36.99
N ASP A 748 10.63 15.53 -37.67
CA ASP A 748 11.30 15.52 -38.98
C ASP A 748 12.82 15.48 -38.76
N GLU A 749 13.38 14.27 -38.57
CA GLU A 749 14.75 13.98 -39.02
C GLU A 749 14.64 13.55 -40.48
N HIS A 750 14.91 14.47 -41.41
CA HIS A 750 15.56 14.26 -42.72
C HIS A 750 15.18 15.37 -43.70
N ARG A 751 16.01 16.43 -43.75
CA ARG A 751 16.31 17.20 -44.97
C ARG A 751 17.62 17.97 -44.78
N ALA A 752 18.72 17.21 -44.73
CA ALA A 752 20.00 17.67 -45.25
C ALA A 752 20.09 17.14 -46.69
N GLY A 753 20.13 18.04 -47.66
CA GLY A 753 20.16 17.69 -49.08
C GLY A 753 19.61 18.77 -50.01
N HIS A 754 20.08 20.01 -49.87
CA HIS A 754 20.71 20.79 -50.94
C HIS A 754 21.16 22.16 -50.42
#